data_AF-I0X5P2-F1
#
_entry.id   AF-I0X5P2-F1
#
_cell.length_a   1.000
_cell.length_b   1.000
_cell.length_c   1.000
_cell.angle_alpha   90.00
_cell.angle_beta   90.00
_cell.angle_gamma   90.00
#
_symmetry.space_group_name_H-M   'P 1'
#
loop_
_entity.id
_entity.type
_entity.pdbx_description
1 polymer ?
#
loop_
_entity_poly.entity_id
_entity_poly.type
_entity_poly.pdbx_seq_one_letter_code
_entity_poly.pdbx_strand_id
1 'polypeptide(L)'
;MKRSIRKLVSCVIFLMYAAGVNLFANITVINPAKGVWANKQMLVLDTSDPGEYYYSVDGSNPVNFGFFYDRPVLIDAEGDVNLKISHVHPDGSGESIEVRYSVNPDSAKDKPYSEFISKFYDSGVVNYTSGTVFSIPSELNFKMNNSLEFMRGMDLSISEKNVLSRYVPCVVRPAEGGKSWRFVIKTFPHVAGLNNTRTVPVKIEDWETIVFTDKNLLYKIDDEYWSLPLENRTIDRSRPHIVSWQSVDYQKGSAIDFCILPAKPKLQSVVEPDGTISFIIAGDSSYTMSVKGENNRYSELYSQLGADVFYGDNAQGSLKVGLFSSSVYQGELSVDYSIDKRAPQAPKIISDFEGFYSRHNVKVNIETADKNQLFVAVSRPLLIKDVTKLNDEVIEALKQTSVGNFKEVKPAGFSYEFTPNDAGALFYKIQAYSQNEITTSQLVEYSLIIDSYNYFFDSSASGKNADGSAAHPYNNIKECLEDINKCTSVRLRIKGSADFPEEAVRLLADCEILNDGNALLVFNKDSSLEVDNAALTLNNIRIQKENSAAESKIVPLFSLNNGTLELKNCELSADFSKNGTVIDASSGVVKVFDSIVSVNAVAYSSFISSLNSYLIIKDSVINTSADTSVVISATQGNVDSINNQLKVSARTGRIAELFGAKGDFERNVYKCQLPKTPEGFVMIFANKDSVLKELDNSDYAD
;
A
#
# COMPACT_ATOMS: atom_id res chain seq x y z
N MET A 1 58.41 41.50 32.33
CA MET A 1 59.47 40.57 32.78
C MET A 1 58.91 39.14 32.70
N LYS A 2 59.51 38.29 31.85
CA LYS A 2 59.32 36.82 31.68
C LYS A 2 57.87 36.31 31.41
N ARG A 3 57.42 35.95 30.19
CA ARG A 3 57.94 35.14 29.05
C ARG A 3 58.01 33.63 29.36
N SER A 4 57.12 32.84 28.73
CA SER A 4 57.36 31.50 28.14
C SER A 4 56.02 30.84 27.75
N ILE A 5 55.60 30.85 26.48
CA ILE A 5 55.91 29.89 25.39
C ILE A 5 55.15 28.55 25.52
N ARG A 6 54.11 28.39 24.68
CA ARG A 6 53.78 27.18 23.88
C ARG A 6 53.14 27.68 22.57
N LYS A 7 53.93 28.00 21.53
CA LYS A 7 54.20 27.18 20.32
C LYS A 7 52.91 26.55 19.78
N LEU A 8 52.22 27.14 18.80
CA LEU A 8 52.60 27.34 17.38
C LEU A 8 52.94 26.01 16.68
N VAL A 9 51.90 25.25 16.36
CA VAL A 9 51.87 24.22 15.30
C VAL A 9 50.56 24.43 14.54
N SER A 10 50.54 25.33 13.56
CA SER A 10 49.40 25.47 12.64
C SER A 10 49.75 26.09 11.27
N CYS A 11 51.03 26.10 10.87
CA CYS A 11 51.45 26.71 9.59
C CYS A 11 52.24 25.79 8.66
N VAL A 12 52.19 24.46 8.81
CA VAL A 12 52.75 23.55 7.80
C VAL A 12 51.82 22.34 7.65
N ILE A 13 50.77 22.51 6.85
CA ILE A 13 50.03 21.57 5.98
C ILE A 13 48.85 22.40 5.42
N PHE A 14 49.18 23.41 4.60
CA PHE A 14 48.19 24.08 3.72
C PHE A 14 48.86 24.51 2.41
N LEU A 15 49.90 23.76 2.03
CA LEU A 15 50.74 23.99 0.86
C LEU A 15 51.30 22.63 0.41
N MET A 16 50.39 21.68 0.18
CA MET A 16 50.54 20.44 -0.61
C MET A 16 49.27 19.59 -0.49
N TYR A 17 48.13 20.18 -0.87
CA TYR A 17 46.96 19.44 -1.40
C TYR A 17 46.27 20.34 -2.45
N ALA A 18 47.08 21.02 -3.27
CA ALA A 18 46.74 21.21 -4.68
C ALA A 18 47.18 19.93 -5.42
N ALA A 19 46.72 18.78 -4.94
CA ALA A 19 46.64 17.59 -5.76
C ALA A 19 45.50 17.90 -6.71
N GLY A 20 45.83 18.05 -7.99
CA GLY A 20 44.88 18.37 -9.03
C GLY A 20 43.63 17.54 -8.86
N VAL A 21 42.51 18.24 -8.57
CA VAL A 21 41.25 17.79 -9.09
C VAL A 21 41.43 17.95 -10.59
N ASN A 22 41.96 16.92 -11.24
CA ASN A 22 41.66 16.74 -12.65
C ASN A 22 40.13 16.68 -12.66
N LEU A 23 39.49 17.80 -13.03
CA LEU A 23 38.21 17.72 -13.72
C LEU A 23 38.53 16.96 -15.01
N PHE A 24 38.65 15.63 -14.90
CA PHE A 24 38.53 14.79 -16.08
C PHE A 24 37.09 15.02 -16.53
N ALA A 25 36.95 15.72 -17.65
CA ALA A 25 35.72 15.67 -18.41
C ALA A 25 35.35 14.19 -18.58
N ASN A 26 34.14 13.85 -18.16
CA ASN A 26 33.65 12.50 -18.29
C ASN A 26 32.58 12.57 -19.37
N ILE A 27 32.78 11.81 -20.45
CA ILE A 27 31.79 11.70 -21.53
C ILE A 27 30.43 11.37 -20.91
N THR A 28 29.48 12.27 -21.07
CA THR A 28 28.15 12.11 -20.50
C THR A 28 27.21 11.50 -21.54
N VAL A 29 26.87 10.23 -21.32
CA VAL A 29 25.94 9.48 -22.17
C VAL A 29 24.54 9.64 -21.62
N ILE A 30 23.67 10.30 -22.39
CA ILE A 30 22.26 10.48 -22.05
C ILE A 30 21.49 9.17 -22.35
N ASN A 31 21.77 8.55 -23.51
CA ASN A 31 21.24 7.25 -23.91
C ASN A 31 22.22 6.53 -24.85
N PRO A 32 22.33 5.18 -24.87
CA PRO A 32 21.67 4.19 -24.02
C PRO A 32 22.21 4.11 -22.59
N ALA A 33 21.55 3.32 -21.75
CA ALA A 33 22.05 2.91 -20.44
C ALA A 33 22.18 1.38 -20.36
N LYS A 34 22.97 0.89 -19.41
CA LYS A 34 23.07 -0.54 -19.11
C LYS A 34 21.69 -1.12 -18.79
N GLY A 35 21.36 -2.26 -19.42
CA GLY A 35 20.09 -2.94 -19.21
C GLY A 35 19.75 -3.93 -20.34
N VAL A 36 18.56 -4.50 -20.26
CA VAL A 36 17.96 -5.34 -21.30
C VAL A 36 16.73 -4.61 -21.83
N TRP A 37 16.73 -4.26 -23.10
CA TRP A 37 15.72 -3.40 -23.71
C TRP A 37 14.92 -4.14 -24.78
N ALA A 38 13.64 -3.83 -24.88
CA ALA A 38 12.74 -4.42 -25.87
C ALA A 38 12.76 -3.72 -27.24
N ASN A 39 13.54 -2.66 -27.38
CA ASN A 39 13.69 -1.89 -28.62
C ASN A 39 15.14 -1.46 -28.83
N LYS A 40 15.47 -1.16 -30.07
CA LYS A 40 16.75 -0.56 -30.47
C LYS A 40 16.93 0.80 -29.79
N GLN A 41 18.16 1.17 -29.50
CA GLN A 41 18.46 2.31 -28.64
C GLN A 41 19.03 3.49 -29.42
N MET A 42 18.56 4.70 -29.11
CA MET A 42 19.13 5.94 -29.63
C MET A 42 20.42 6.28 -28.89
N LEU A 43 21.53 6.50 -29.58
CA LEU A 43 22.72 7.13 -29.00
C LEU A 43 22.49 8.63 -28.88
N VAL A 44 22.55 9.14 -27.66
CA VAL A 44 22.48 10.57 -27.36
C VAL A 44 23.60 10.89 -26.37
N LEU A 45 24.50 11.78 -26.77
CA LEU A 45 25.60 12.30 -25.96
C LEU A 45 25.33 13.76 -25.58
N ASP A 46 25.81 14.16 -24.41
CA ASP A 46 26.02 15.57 -24.10
C ASP A 46 27.32 16.03 -24.77
N THR A 47 27.21 16.96 -25.72
CA THR A 47 28.34 17.51 -26.50
C THR A 47 28.62 18.97 -26.11
N SER A 48 28.34 19.34 -24.85
CA SER A 48 28.65 20.67 -24.33
C SER A 48 30.15 20.91 -24.16
N ASP A 49 30.94 19.85 -23.99
CA ASP A 49 32.39 19.90 -23.97
C ASP A 49 32.93 19.97 -25.41
N PRO A 50 33.77 20.97 -25.76
CA PRO A 50 34.31 21.09 -27.11
C PRO A 50 35.24 19.93 -27.46
N GLY A 51 35.06 19.35 -28.64
CA GLY A 51 35.90 18.29 -29.17
C GLY A 51 35.15 17.43 -30.19
N GLU A 52 35.73 16.29 -30.55
CA GLU A 52 35.15 15.34 -31.48
C GLU A 52 34.74 14.06 -30.77
N TYR A 53 33.53 13.58 -31.03
CA TYR A 53 33.01 12.35 -30.45
C TYR A 53 32.95 11.24 -31.49
N TYR A 54 33.37 10.04 -31.11
CA TYR A 54 33.37 8.84 -31.94
C TYR A 54 32.73 7.68 -31.18
N TYR A 55 32.07 6.76 -31.89
CA TYR A 55 31.49 5.56 -31.25
C TYR A 55 31.67 4.28 -32.07
N SER A 56 31.70 3.13 -31.40
CA SER A 56 31.64 1.79 -32.00
C SER A 56 30.63 0.93 -31.23
N VAL A 57 29.99 -0.04 -31.90
CA VAL A 57 28.92 -0.86 -31.30
C VAL A 57 29.38 -2.27 -30.87
N ASP A 58 30.61 -2.62 -31.21
CA ASP A 58 31.25 -3.92 -30.98
C ASP A 58 32.38 -3.87 -29.93
N GLY A 59 32.69 -2.68 -29.40
CA GLY A 59 33.74 -2.44 -28.41
C GLY A 59 35.12 -2.11 -29.01
N SER A 60 35.25 -2.10 -30.34
CA SER A 60 36.49 -1.68 -31.03
C SER A 60 36.86 -0.22 -30.71
N ASN A 61 38.13 0.17 -30.88
CA ASN A 61 38.55 1.55 -30.59
C ASN A 61 37.85 2.54 -31.57
N PRO A 62 36.95 3.42 -31.08
CA PRO A 62 36.16 4.31 -31.93
C PRO A 62 36.99 5.30 -32.76
N VAL A 63 38.14 5.74 -32.24
CA VAL A 63 39.02 6.70 -32.95
C VAL A 63 39.60 6.08 -34.23
N ASN A 64 39.82 4.76 -34.23
CA ASN A 64 40.44 4.06 -35.36
C ASN A 64 39.42 3.37 -36.27
N PHE A 65 38.33 2.86 -35.70
CA PHE A 65 37.39 1.96 -36.38
C PHE A 65 35.91 2.31 -36.12
N GLY A 66 35.64 3.45 -35.47
CA GLY A 66 34.29 3.89 -35.13
C GLY A 66 33.68 4.87 -36.13
N PHE A 67 32.52 5.38 -35.75
CA PHE A 67 31.73 6.38 -36.47
C PHE A 67 31.86 7.73 -35.78
N PHE A 68 31.94 8.80 -36.54
CA PHE A 68 31.86 10.17 -36.03
C PHE A 68 30.43 10.46 -35.53
N TYR A 69 30.30 11.09 -34.36
CA TYR A 69 29.03 11.48 -33.78
C TYR A 69 28.79 12.98 -34.00
N ASP A 70 27.85 13.30 -34.89
CA ASP A 70 27.43 14.69 -35.20
C ASP A 70 26.05 15.03 -34.64
N ARG A 71 25.22 14.01 -34.34
CA ARG A 71 23.84 14.13 -33.87
C ARG A 71 23.35 12.81 -33.25
N PRO A 72 22.19 12.81 -32.56
CA PRO A 72 21.56 11.57 -32.11
C PRO A 72 21.37 10.54 -33.24
N VAL A 73 21.75 9.29 -32.97
CA VAL A 73 21.73 8.21 -33.98
C VAL A 73 21.15 6.93 -33.42
N LEU A 74 20.25 6.29 -34.15
CA LEU A 74 19.70 4.99 -33.75
C LEU A 74 20.77 3.91 -33.94
N ILE A 75 21.06 3.16 -32.88
CA ILE A 75 21.93 1.98 -32.95
C ILE A 75 21.07 0.81 -33.44
N ASP A 76 21.24 0.46 -34.71
CA ASP A 76 20.54 -0.65 -35.35
C ASP A 76 21.21 -2.00 -35.06
N ALA A 77 21.17 -2.41 -33.79
CA ALA A 77 21.74 -3.67 -33.31
C ALA A 77 20.79 -4.42 -32.37
N GLU A 78 20.80 -5.75 -32.46
CA GLU A 78 20.05 -6.68 -31.61
C GLU A 78 21.00 -7.62 -30.87
N GLY A 79 20.56 -8.21 -29.76
CA GLY A 79 21.41 -9.04 -28.90
C GLY A 79 22.33 -8.19 -28.01
N ASP A 80 23.49 -8.73 -27.65
CA ASP A 80 24.46 -8.03 -26.81
C ASP A 80 25.18 -6.92 -27.60
N VAL A 81 25.09 -5.69 -27.11
CA VAL A 81 25.73 -4.51 -27.71
C VAL A 81 26.82 -4.00 -26.78
N ASN A 82 28.03 -3.85 -27.34
CA ASN A 82 29.17 -3.28 -26.63
C ASN A 82 29.50 -1.89 -27.16
N LEU A 83 28.76 -0.89 -26.69
CA LEU A 83 28.94 0.49 -27.14
C LEU A 83 30.18 1.10 -26.50
N LYS A 84 31.17 1.50 -27.29
CA LYS A 84 32.32 2.27 -26.84
C LYS A 84 32.28 3.65 -27.44
N ILE A 85 32.50 4.67 -26.64
CA ILE A 85 32.47 6.09 -27.06
C ILE A 85 33.81 6.70 -26.70
N SER A 86 34.38 7.49 -27.60
CA SER A 86 35.60 8.25 -27.41
C SER A 86 35.33 9.73 -27.63
N HIS A 87 35.96 10.57 -26.82
CA HIS A 87 35.97 12.02 -26.98
C HIS A 87 37.43 12.45 -27.16
N VAL A 88 37.69 13.21 -28.23
CA VAL A 88 38.99 13.75 -28.58
C VAL A 88 38.93 15.27 -28.41
N HIS A 89 39.65 15.76 -27.41
CA HIS A 89 39.72 17.18 -27.07
C HIS A 89 40.50 17.97 -28.12
N PRO A 90 40.32 19.30 -28.22
CA PRO A 90 41.06 20.14 -29.16
C PRO A 90 42.58 20.12 -29.00
N ASP A 91 43.09 19.74 -27.81
CA ASP A 91 44.51 19.58 -27.52
C ASP A 91 45.08 18.21 -27.95
N GLY A 92 44.23 17.34 -28.53
CA GLY A 92 44.57 16.00 -28.98
C GLY A 92 44.56 14.93 -27.88
N SER A 93 44.27 15.30 -26.63
CA SER A 93 44.01 14.32 -25.57
C SER A 93 42.65 13.65 -25.81
N GLY A 94 42.45 12.45 -25.28
CA GLY A 94 41.17 11.77 -25.44
C GLY A 94 40.84 10.82 -24.31
N GLU A 95 39.56 10.62 -24.11
CA GLU A 95 39.01 9.69 -23.13
C GLU A 95 38.02 8.73 -23.79
N SER A 96 37.65 7.65 -23.11
CA SER A 96 36.66 6.70 -23.63
C SER A 96 35.86 6.02 -22.53
N ILE A 97 34.59 5.71 -22.82
CA ILE A 97 33.70 4.97 -21.92
C ILE A 97 33.07 3.79 -22.68
N GLU A 98 32.63 2.80 -21.92
CA GLU A 98 31.94 1.62 -22.43
C GLU A 98 30.56 1.51 -21.78
N VAL A 99 29.52 1.30 -22.60
CA VAL A 99 28.14 1.08 -22.18
C VAL A 99 27.68 -0.26 -22.75
N ARG A 100 27.52 -1.26 -21.87
CA ARG A 100 27.06 -2.59 -22.24
C ARG A 100 25.57 -2.76 -21.97
N TYR A 101 24.81 -3.18 -22.97
CA TYR A 101 23.38 -3.49 -22.86
C TYR A 101 22.99 -4.58 -23.84
N SER A 102 21.77 -5.11 -23.74
CA SER A 102 21.24 -6.02 -24.75
C SER A 102 19.86 -5.64 -25.22
N VAL A 103 19.56 -5.99 -26.47
CA VAL A 103 18.26 -5.73 -27.11
C VAL A 103 17.59 -7.08 -27.39
N ASN A 104 16.44 -7.29 -26.77
CA ASN A 104 15.57 -8.45 -26.97
C ASN A 104 14.20 -7.96 -27.48
N PRO A 105 14.05 -7.78 -28.81
CA PRO A 105 12.93 -7.08 -29.41
C PRO A 105 11.55 -7.58 -28.94
N ASP A 106 10.64 -6.65 -28.67
CA ASP A 106 9.21 -6.92 -28.44
C ASP A 106 8.39 -5.68 -28.79
N SER A 107 7.61 -5.76 -29.88
CA SER A 107 6.76 -4.65 -30.34
C SER A 107 5.45 -4.48 -29.55
N ALA A 108 5.16 -5.36 -28.57
CA ALA A 108 3.94 -5.34 -27.77
C ALA A 108 2.63 -5.39 -28.57
N LYS A 109 2.62 -5.99 -29.78
CA LYS A 109 1.49 -5.96 -30.74
C LYS A 109 0.14 -6.36 -30.14
N ASP A 110 0.12 -7.34 -29.24
CA ASP A 110 -1.10 -7.90 -28.65
C ASP A 110 -1.44 -7.31 -27.27
N LYS A 111 -0.81 -6.18 -26.90
CA LYS A 111 -0.97 -5.54 -25.59
C LYS A 111 -1.84 -4.27 -25.71
N PRO A 112 -2.57 -3.88 -24.64
CA PRO A 112 -3.42 -2.69 -24.65
C PRO A 112 -2.65 -1.38 -24.89
N TYR A 113 -1.35 -1.37 -24.61
CA TYR A 113 -0.45 -0.22 -24.78
C TYR A 113 0.38 -0.27 -26.09
N SER A 114 0.03 -1.14 -27.05
CA SER A 114 0.76 -1.33 -28.30
C SER A 114 0.92 -0.05 -29.11
N GLU A 115 -0.14 0.76 -29.22
CA GLU A 115 -0.12 2.04 -29.94
C GLU A 115 0.91 3.02 -29.33
N PHE A 116 1.00 3.08 -28.01
CA PHE A 116 1.98 3.92 -27.33
C PHE A 116 3.41 3.48 -27.63
N ILE A 117 3.71 2.17 -27.54
CA ILE A 117 5.03 1.62 -27.85
C ILE A 117 5.43 1.88 -29.31
N SER A 118 4.47 1.79 -30.24
CA SER A 118 4.73 2.01 -31.68
C SER A 118 5.29 3.40 -32.01
N LYS A 119 5.04 4.42 -31.18
CA LYS A 119 5.52 5.79 -31.37
C LYS A 119 7.05 5.92 -31.34
N PHE A 120 7.74 4.99 -30.67
CA PHE A 120 9.19 5.03 -30.51
C PHE A 120 9.89 3.71 -30.79
N TYR A 121 9.16 2.62 -31.03
CA TYR A 121 9.74 1.28 -31.17
C TYR A 121 10.87 1.23 -32.21
N ASP A 122 10.62 1.81 -33.39
CA ASP A 122 11.60 1.83 -34.49
C ASP A 122 12.50 3.07 -34.47
N SER A 123 12.02 4.22 -33.96
CA SER A 123 12.78 5.48 -33.98
C SER A 123 13.70 5.65 -32.77
N GLY A 124 13.40 5.03 -31.64
CA GLY A 124 14.04 5.27 -30.34
C GLY A 124 13.80 6.67 -29.75
N VAL A 125 13.02 7.52 -30.41
CA VAL A 125 12.79 8.93 -30.02
C VAL A 125 11.35 9.38 -30.25
N VAL A 126 10.83 10.19 -29.32
CA VAL A 126 9.57 10.90 -29.45
C VAL A 126 9.81 12.40 -29.35
N ASN A 127 9.24 13.17 -30.27
CA ASN A 127 9.26 14.63 -30.20
C ASN A 127 8.09 15.13 -29.34
N TYR A 128 8.36 16.08 -28.47
CA TYR A 128 7.36 16.69 -27.59
C TYR A 128 7.50 18.21 -27.60
N THR A 129 6.39 18.93 -27.76
CA THR A 129 6.35 20.40 -27.72
C THR A 129 5.79 20.87 -26.37
N SER A 130 6.48 21.81 -25.73
CA SER A 130 6.04 22.39 -24.45
C SER A 130 4.65 23.03 -24.59
N GLY A 131 3.83 22.91 -23.53
CA GLY A 131 2.40 23.27 -23.54
C GLY A 131 1.45 22.19 -24.07
N THR A 132 1.96 21.03 -24.51
CA THR A 132 1.12 19.88 -24.93
C THR A 132 1.06 18.78 -23.86
N VAL A 133 0.24 17.74 -24.07
CA VAL A 133 0.12 16.59 -23.16
C VAL A 133 0.81 15.37 -23.75
N PHE A 134 1.64 14.70 -22.96
CA PHE A 134 2.26 13.41 -23.24
C PHE A 134 1.65 12.34 -22.33
N SER A 135 0.73 11.55 -22.86
CA SER A 135 0.02 10.51 -22.11
C SER A 135 0.76 9.18 -22.12
N ILE A 136 1.10 8.66 -20.95
CA ILE A 136 1.60 7.29 -20.75
C ILE A 136 0.45 6.42 -20.24
N PRO A 137 0.10 5.30 -20.92
CA PRO A 137 -0.99 4.41 -20.50
C PRO A 137 -0.84 3.89 -19.06
N SER A 138 -1.96 3.79 -18.33
CA SER A 138 -1.99 3.37 -16.91
C SER A 138 -1.55 1.92 -16.66
N GLU A 139 -1.53 1.11 -17.73
CA GLU A 139 -1.05 -0.26 -17.79
C GLU A 139 0.48 -0.34 -17.78
N LEU A 140 1.16 0.79 -18.01
CA LEU A 140 2.60 0.92 -17.95
C LEU A 140 3.03 1.65 -16.67
N ASN A 141 4.21 1.28 -16.19
CA ASN A 141 4.99 2.05 -15.26
C ASN A 141 6.13 2.74 -16.02
N PHE A 142 6.43 4.00 -15.71
CA PHE A 142 7.50 4.78 -16.35
C PHE A 142 8.50 5.34 -15.34
N LYS A 143 9.69 5.70 -15.83
CA LYS A 143 10.64 6.55 -15.11
C LYS A 143 11.40 7.44 -16.08
N MET A 144 11.70 8.66 -15.66
CA MET A 144 12.51 9.61 -16.42
C MET A 144 13.96 9.60 -15.93
N ASN A 145 14.88 9.81 -16.86
CA ASN A 145 16.31 9.91 -16.60
C ASN A 145 16.84 8.77 -15.72
N ASN A 146 17.54 9.13 -14.65
CA ASN A 146 18.14 8.21 -13.68
C ASN A 146 17.29 8.12 -12.40
N SER A 147 15.98 8.40 -12.48
CA SER A 147 15.07 8.13 -11.36
C SER A 147 15.17 6.65 -10.96
N LEU A 148 15.18 6.41 -9.65
CA LEU A 148 15.20 5.07 -9.08
C LEU A 148 13.81 4.44 -9.10
N GLU A 149 12.78 5.27 -8.92
CA GLU A 149 11.41 4.85 -8.75
C GLU A 149 10.64 4.88 -10.07
N PHE A 150 9.84 3.83 -10.27
CA PHE A 150 8.87 3.77 -11.36
C PHE A 150 7.54 4.36 -10.89
N MET A 151 6.94 5.21 -11.71
CA MET A 151 5.62 5.82 -11.53
C MET A 151 4.59 5.14 -12.42
N ARG A 152 3.32 5.10 -12.01
CA ARG A 152 2.24 4.59 -12.85
C ARG A 152 1.97 5.58 -13.99
N GLY A 153 1.67 5.07 -15.18
CA GLY A 153 1.38 5.89 -16.34
C GLY A 153 0.31 6.94 -16.07
N MET A 154 0.58 8.15 -16.51
CA MET A 154 -0.23 9.35 -16.31
C MET A 154 -0.02 10.33 -17.47
N ASP A 155 -0.83 11.38 -17.49
CA ASP A 155 -0.60 12.53 -18.36
C ASP A 155 0.53 13.39 -17.83
N LEU A 156 1.47 13.70 -18.71
CA LEU A 156 2.63 14.53 -18.43
C LEU A 156 2.59 15.79 -19.28
N SER A 157 3.01 16.92 -18.72
CA SER A 157 3.15 18.17 -19.44
C SER A 157 4.31 18.99 -18.89
N ILE A 158 4.84 19.84 -19.75
CA ILE A 158 5.83 20.88 -19.47
C ILE A 158 5.17 22.21 -19.81
N SER A 159 5.29 23.21 -18.94
CA SER A 159 4.73 24.56 -19.10
C SER A 159 4.98 25.16 -20.49
N GLU A 160 4.00 25.88 -21.03
CA GLU A 160 4.14 26.64 -22.29
C GLU A 160 5.22 27.74 -22.19
N LYS A 161 5.62 28.14 -20.98
CA LYS A 161 6.71 29.11 -20.77
C LYS A 161 8.09 28.49 -21.02
N ASN A 162 8.20 27.16 -21.08
CA ASN A 162 9.47 26.46 -21.14
C ASN A 162 10.25 26.78 -22.43
N VAL A 163 11.51 27.19 -22.24
CA VAL A 163 12.48 27.42 -23.32
C VAL A 163 13.58 26.36 -23.41
N LEU A 164 13.54 25.36 -22.53
CA LEU A 164 14.55 24.30 -22.53
C LEU A 164 14.26 23.27 -23.61
N SER A 165 15.23 23.10 -24.52
CA SER A 165 15.31 21.98 -25.44
C SER A 165 16.23 20.90 -24.86
N ARG A 166 15.71 19.71 -24.60
CA ARG A 166 16.44 18.63 -23.91
C ARG A 166 16.12 17.27 -24.51
N TYR A 167 17.04 16.34 -24.33
CA TYR A 167 16.83 14.91 -24.55
C TYR A 167 16.58 14.24 -23.20
N VAL A 168 15.37 13.74 -22.97
CA VAL A 168 14.96 13.14 -21.70
C VAL A 168 14.73 11.64 -21.90
N PRO A 169 15.69 10.79 -21.50
CA PRO A 169 15.48 9.35 -21.42
C PRO A 169 14.24 8.98 -20.62
N CYS A 170 13.43 8.08 -21.18
CA CYS A 170 12.28 7.49 -20.54
C CYS A 170 12.38 5.96 -20.64
N VAL A 171 12.07 5.28 -19.53
CA VAL A 171 11.91 3.82 -19.51
C VAL A 171 10.48 3.51 -19.16
N VAL A 172 9.83 2.63 -19.93
CA VAL A 172 8.50 2.11 -19.62
C VAL A 172 8.52 0.58 -19.53
N ARG A 173 7.66 0.02 -18.68
CA ARG A 173 7.46 -1.43 -18.52
C ARG A 173 6.01 -1.72 -18.12
N PRO A 174 5.50 -2.95 -18.32
CA PRO A 174 4.16 -3.31 -17.89
C PRO A 174 4.03 -3.21 -16.36
N ALA A 175 2.86 -2.81 -15.87
CA ALA A 175 2.58 -2.71 -14.44
C ALA A 175 2.70 -4.07 -13.73
N GLU A 176 2.33 -5.15 -14.43
CA GLU A 176 2.45 -6.56 -14.01
C GLU A 176 3.89 -7.10 -14.05
N GLY A 177 4.85 -6.32 -14.53
CA GLY A 177 6.21 -6.77 -14.80
C GLY A 177 6.40 -7.31 -16.23
N GLY A 178 7.65 -7.44 -16.66
CA GLY A 178 7.99 -7.90 -18.01
C GLY A 178 9.16 -7.15 -18.62
N LYS A 179 9.26 -7.20 -19.95
CA LYS A 179 10.30 -6.49 -20.70
C LYS A 179 10.14 -4.97 -20.55
N SER A 180 11.26 -4.25 -20.63
CA SER A 180 11.29 -2.80 -20.55
C SER A 180 11.66 -2.18 -21.89
N TRP A 181 10.98 -1.10 -22.26
CA TRP A 181 11.35 -0.28 -23.41
C TRP A 181 12.04 0.98 -22.93
N ARG A 182 13.05 1.43 -23.66
CA ARG A 182 13.77 2.67 -23.37
C ARG A 182 13.86 3.51 -24.63
N PHE A 183 13.46 4.76 -24.50
CA PHE A 183 13.43 5.74 -25.59
C PHE A 183 13.79 7.12 -25.07
N VAL A 184 13.95 8.09 -25.97
CA VAL A 184 14.28 9.47 -25.61
C VAL A 184 13.14 10.38 -26.00
N ILE A 185 12.75 11.29 -25.12
CA ILE A 185 11.81 12.37 -25.43
C ILE A 185 12.65 13.61 -25.78
N LYS A 186 12.59 14.08 -27.03
CA LYS A 186 13.18 15.37 -27.41
C LYS A 186 12.15 16.46 -27.13
N THR A 187 12.41 17.29 -26.13
CA THR A 187 11.54 18.42 -25.77
C THR A 187 11.88 19.64 -26.61
N PHE A 188 10.86 20.31 -27.11
CA PHE A 188 10.97 21.57 -27.83
C PHE A 188 10.28 22.67 -27.03
N PRO A 189 10.82 23.91 -27.06
CA PRO A 189 10.13 25.08 -26.54
C PRO A 189 8.74 25.25 -27.16
N HIS A 190 7.86 25.98 -26.46
CA HIS A 190 6.58 26.36 -27.03
C HIS A 190 6.79 27.38 -28.16
N VAL A 191 6.12 27.18 -29.29
CA VAL A 191 6.25 28.05 -30.47
C VAL A 191 5.10 29.06 -30.45
N ALA A 192 5.32 30.20 -29.80
CA ALA A 192 4.41 31.34 -29.80
C ALA A 192 5.15 32.68 -29.65
N GLY A 193 6.13 32.93 -30.51
CA GLY A 193 6.76 34.24 -30.63
C GLY A 193 5.90 35.23 -31.43
N LEU A 194 5.66 36.41 -30.86
CA LEU A 194 5.13 37.57 -31.58
C LEU A 194 6.28 38.55 -31.83
N ASN A 195 6.55 38.81 -33.11
CA ASN A 195 7.43 39.85 -33.67
C ASN A 195 8.85 39.42 -34.08
N ASN A 196 9.23 39.88 -35.28
CA ASN A 196 10.60 39.85 -35.80
C ASN A 196 11.46 40.93 -35.12
N THR A 197 12.77 40.70 -35.10
CA THR A 197 13.75 41.70 -34.68
C THR A 197 13.77 42.89 -35.65
N ARG A 198 13.98 44.10 -35.13
CA ARG A 198 14.14 45.33 -35.92
C ARG A 198 15.62 45.61 -36.12
N THR A 199 16.07 45.62 -37.38
CA THR A 199 17.42 46.07 -37.71
C THR A 199 17.50 47.59 -37.65
N VAL A 200 18.50 48.11 -36.95
CA VAL A 200 18.81 49.53 -36.83
C VAL A 200 20.28 49.76 -37.16
N PRO A 201 20.72 50.97 -37.55
CA PRO A 201 22.10 51.24 -37.96
C PRO A 201 23.08 51.35 -36.77
N VAL A 202 22.74 50.73 -35.65
CA VAL A 202 23.54 50.64 -34.43
C VAL A 202 23.47 49.23 -33.84
N LYS A 203 24.53 48.82 -33.16
CA LYS A 203 24.64 47.56 -32.41
C LYS A 203 25.07 47.87 -30.98
N ILE A 204 24.50 47.17 -30.01
CA ILE A 204 24.94 47.21 -28.61
C ILE A 204 25.76 45.95 -28.33
N GLU A 205 27.02 46.11 -27.89
CA GLU A 205 27.93 44.96 -27.70
C GLU A 205 27.93 44.41 -26.26
N ASP A 206 28.01 45.27 -25.26
CA ASP A 206 28.24 44.89 -23.85
C ASP A 206 27.33 45.67 -22.90
N TRP A 207 26.10 45.95 -23.34
CA TRP A 207 25.12 46.86 -22.73
C TRP A 207 25.48 48.34 -22.80
N GLU A 208 26.74 48.71 -22.66
CA GLU A 208 27.18 50.10 -22.49
C GLU A 208 27.79 50.68 -23.77
N THR A 209 28.28 49.84 -24.68
CA THR A 209 28.93 50.28 -25.92
C THR A 209 27.99 50.24 -27.12
N ILE A 210 27.76 51.40 -27.73
CA ILE A 210 27.09 51.58 -29.01
C ILE A 210 28.12 51.57 -30.14
N VAL A 211 27.92 50.66 -31.09
CA VAL A 211 28.69 50.53 -32.34
C VAL A 211 27.81 50.96 -33.50
N PHE A 212 28.25 51.95 -34.27
CA PHE A 212 27.52 52.43 -35.45
C PHE A 212 27.85 51.55 -36.65
N THR A 213 26.85 50.94 -37.27
CA THR A 213 27.03 50.00 -38.38
C THR A 213 26.96 50.70 -39.74
N ASP A 214 26.27 51.82 -39.84
CA ASP A 214 26.24 52.67 -41.04
C ASP A 214 27.01 53.98 -40.81
N LYS A 215 28.13 54.15 -41.52
CA LYS A 215 29.00 55.32 -41.38
C LYS A 215 28.56 56.53 -42.21
N ASN A 216 27.51 56.39 -43.02
CA ASN A 216 26.99 57.43 -43.90
C ASN A 216 25.79 58.17 -43.30
N LEU A 217 25.50 57.98 -42.02
CA LEU A 217 24.43 58.67 -41.29
C LEU A 217 25.00 59.60 -40.23
N LEU A 218 24.24 60.66 -39.92
CA LEU A 218 24.48 61.48 -38.73
C LEU A 218 23.75 60.87 -37.55
N TYR A 219 24.43 60.81 -36.40
CA TYR A 219 23.87 60.28 -35.16
C TYR A 219 23.87 61.33 -34.06
N LYS A 220 22.94 61.18 -33.13
CA LYS A 220 22.99 61.83 -31.82
C LYS A 220 22.50 60.86 -30.74
N ILE A 221 23.06 60.98 -29.55
CA ILE A 221 22.61 60.29 -28.36
C ILE A 221 22.01 61.35 -27.43
N ASP A 222 20.76 61.17 -27.03
CA ASP A 222 19.99 62.12 -26.23
C ASP A 222 19.98 63.55 -26.83
N ASP A 223 20.54 64.51 -26.09
CA ASP A 223 20.60 65.93 -26.43
C ASP A 223 21.94 66.35 -27.06
N GLU A 224 22.79 65.40 -27.45
CA GLU A 224 24.05 65.69 -28.15
C GLU A 224 23.83 66.32 -29.54
N TYR A 225 24.87 67.01 -30.03
CA TYR A 225 24.89 67.52 -31.41
C TYR A 225 25.05 66.38 -32.42
N TRP A 226 24.37 66.52 -33.56
CA TRP A 226 24.51 65.62 -34.70
C TRP A 226 25.97 65.52 -35.16
N SER A 227 26.49 64.29 -35.24
CA SER A 227 27.87 64.02 -35.66
C SER A 227 27.98 62.74 -36.49
N LEU A 228 29.05 62.65 -37.29
CA LEU A 228 29.41 61.40 -37.98
C LEU A 228 29.99 60.39 -36.99
N PRO A 229 29.75 59.07 -37.19
CA PRO A 229 30.20 58.04 -36.26
C PRO A 229 31.68 57.70 -36.50
N LEU A 230 32.59 58.51 -35.95
CA LEU A 230 34.03 58.27 -36.07
C LEU A 230 34.51 57.16 -35.13
N GLU A 231 33.89 57.00 -33.95
CA GLU A 231 34.26 56.04 -32.92
C GLU A 231 33.01 55.45 -32.22
N ASN A 232 33.17 54.30 -31.57
CA ASN A 232 32.15 53.71 -30.72
C ASN A 232 31.87 54.61 -29.51
N ARG A 233 30.65 54.56 -28.97
CA ARG A 233 30.23 55.41 -27.85
C ARG A 233 29.86 54.58 -26.64
N THR A 234 30.36 54.94 -25.47
CA THR A 234 29.97 54.33 -24.20
C THR A 234 28.88 55.17 -23.53
N ILE A 235 27.84 54.52 -23.01
CA ILE A 235 26.69 55.14 -22.34
C ILE A 235 26.44 54.52 -20.95
N ASP A 236 25.87 55.30 -20.04
CA ASP A 236 25.50 54.84 -18.69
C ASP A 236 24.10 54.21 -18.68
N ARG A 237 24.03 52.88 -18.59
CA ARG A 237 22.76 52.16 -18.60
C ARG A 237 22.00 52.19 -17.26
N SER A 238 22.37 53.03 -16.30
CA SER A 238 21.56 53.30 -15.10
C SER A 238 20.28 54.10 -15.41
N ARG A 239 20.23 54.75 -16.57
CA ARG A 239 19.11 55.56 -17.07
C ARG A 239 18.77 55.24 -18.54
N PRO A 240 17.57 55.60 -19.03
CA PRO A 240 17.23 55.43 -20.43
C PRO A 240 17.99 56.42 -21.33
N HIS A 241 18.25 56.01 -22.57
CA HIS A 241 18.89 56.80 -23.62
C HIS A 241 18.09 56.73 -24.93
N ILE A 242 18.19 57.73 -25.80
CA ILE A 242 17.62 57.73 -27.15
C ILE A 242 18.74 57.89 -28.17
N VAL A 243 18.87 56.93 -29.09
CA VAL A 243 19.78 57.04 -30.23
C VAL A 243 18.97 57.40 -31.45
N SER A 244 19.27 58.55 -32.04
CA SER A 244 18.60 59.05 -33.26
C SER A 244 19.57 59.11 -34.43
N TRP A 245 19.08 58.86 -35.65
CA TRP A 245 19.86 58.96 -36.88
C TRP A 245 19.11 59.66 -38.01
N GLN A 246 19.85 60.25 -38.93
CA GLN A 246 19.33 60.91 -40.14
C GLN A 246 20.37 60.93 -41.27
N SER A 247 19.91 61.18 -42.50
CA SER A 247 20.78 61.36 -43.67
C SER A 247 21.68 62.60 -43.54
N VAL A 248 22.88 62.54 -44.14
CA VAL A 248 23.81 63.68 -44.25
C VAL A 248 23.23 64.78 -45.16
N ASP A 249 22.38 64.43 -46.12
CA ASP A 249 21.69 65.36 -47.04
C ASP A 249 20.43 65.97 -46.42
N TYR A 250 20.48 66.29 -45.12
CA TYR A 250 19.33 66.75 -44.35
C TYR A 250 18.67 68.00 -44.96
N GLN A 251 17.36 67.91 -45.25
CA GLN A 251 16.50 69.05 -45.55
C GLN A 251 15.48 69.27 -44.42
N LYS A 252 15.08 70.52 -44.19
CA LYS A 252 14.07 70.87 -43.18
C LYS A 252 12.76 70.13 -43.46
N GLY A 253 12.42 69.15 -42.62
CA GLY A 253 11.27 68.25 -42.79
C GLY A 253 11.62 66.77 -43.03
N SER A 254 12.91 66.42 -43.11
CA SER A 254 13.36 65.01 -43.22
C SER A 254 12.98 64.22 -41.96
N ALA A 255 12.57 62.95 -42.14
CA ALA A 255 12.24 62.07 -41.04
C ALA A 255 13.49 61.75 -40.20
N ILE A 256 13.35 61.83 -38.87
CA ILE A 256 14.35 61.39 -37.91
C ILE A 256 13.92 60.04 -37.38
N ASP A 257 14.75 59.03 -37.59
CA ASP A 257 14.54 57.72 -37.00
C ASP A 257 15.26 57.61 -35.65
N PHE A 258 14.74 56.78 -34.77
CA PHE A 258 15.34 56.53 -33.46
C PHE A 258 15.05 55.14 -32.91
N CYS A 259 15.84 54.76 -31.92
CA CYS A 259 15.54 53.67 -31.00
C CYS A 259 15.75 54.12 -29.54
N ILE A 260 14.90 53.59 -28.66
CA ILE A 260 15.01 53.82 -27.23
C ILE A 260 15.86 52.69 -26.64
N LEU A 261 16.78 53.06 -25.77
CA LEU A 261 17.59 52.16 -24.97
C LEU A 261 17.16 52.35 -23.50
N PRO A 262 16.19 51.59 -22.98
CA PRO A 262 15.74 51.73 -21.58
C PRO A 262 16.87 51.41 -20.59
N ALA A 263 16.79 51.78 -19.32
CA ALA A 263 17.82 51.42 -18.34
C ALA A 263 18.05 49.88 -18.28
N LYS A 264 19.29 49.44 -18.04
CA LYS A 264 19.65 48.02 -17.97
C LYS A 264 18.81 47.32 -16.89
N PRO A 265 18.00 46.31 -17.25
CA PRO A 265 17.12 45.66 -16.30
C PRO A 265 17.87 44.61 -15.48
N LYS A 266 17.19 44.04 -14.49
CA LYS A 266 17.62 42.82 -13.80
C LYS A 266 16.72 41.67 -14.20
N LEU A 267 17.30 40.47 -14.31
CA LEU A 267 16.53 39.23 -14.54
C LEU A 267 16.38 38.51 -13.21
N GLN A 268 15.15 38.12 -12.87
CA GLN A 268 14.80 37.41 -11.63
C GLN A 268 14.12 36.09 -11.98
N SER A 269 14.34 35.07 -11.16
CA SER A 269 13.62 33.80 -11.25
C SER A 269 12.57 33.70 -10.14
N VAL A 270 11.40 33.18 -10.48
CA VAL A 270 10.31 32.90 -9.54
C VAL A 270 9.90 31.45 -9.74
N VAL A 271 9.88 30.68 -8.65
CA VAL A 271 9.38 29.30 -8.65
C VAL A 271 7.85 29.35 -8.49
N GLU A 272 7.14 28.78 -9.46
CA GLU A 272 5.68 28.64 -9.45
C GLU A 272 5.27 27.42 -8.61
N PRO A 273 4.01 27.33 -8.14
CA PRO A 273 3.54 26.22 -7.30
C PRO A 273 3.68 24.84 -7.96
N ASP A 274 3.69 24.77 -9.28
CA ASP A 274 3.87 23.54 -10.06
C ASP A 274 5.36 23.18 -10.27
N GLY A 275 6.29 23.94 -9.71
CA GLY A 275 7.74 23.79 -9.87
C GLY A 275 8.33 24.46 -11.12
N THR A 276 7.51 25.08 -11.99
CA THR A 276 8.00 25.85 -13.14
C THR A 276 8.80 27.06 -12.65
N ILE A 277 9.94 27.36 -13.28
CA ILE A 277 10.68 28.59 -13.01
C ILE A 277 10.34 29.62 -14.07
N SER A 278 9.69 30.71 -13.69
CA SER A 278 9.45 31.86 -14.55
C SER A 278 10.56 32.90 -14.41
N PHE A 279 10.99 33.44 -15.55
CA PHE A 279 11.97 34.52 -15.63
C PHE A 279 11.25 35.85 -15.82
N ILE A 280 11.51 36.79 -14.91
CA ILE A 280 10.86 38.11 -14.85
C ILE A 280 11.91 39.19 -15.04
N ILE A 281 11.61 40.15 -15.90
CA ILE A 281 12.40 41.36 -16.09
C ILE A 281 11.99 42.39 -15.04
N ALA A 282 12.89 42.70 -14.11
CA ALA A 282 12.75 43.82 -13.19
C ALA A 282 13.37 45.07 -13.86
N GLY A 283 12.52 45.85 -14.53
CA GLY A 283 12.92 47.05 -15.27
C GLY A 283 11.76 47.64 -16.08
N ASP A 284 12.10 48.28 -17.20
CA ASP A 284 11.12 48.86 -18.13
C ASP A 284 10.24 47.78 -18.78
N SER A 285 8.93 48.02 -18.90
CA SER A 285 7.98 47.05 -19.45
C SER A 285 8.07 46.86 -20.97
N SER A 286 8.86 47.68 -21.67
CA SER A 286 9.13 47.52 -23.11
C SER A 286 10.09 46.38 -23.44
N TYR A 287 10.74 45.78 -22.42
CA TYR A 287 11.63 44.67 -22.64
C TYR A 287 10.88 43.38 -23.01
N THR A 288 11.44 42.67 -23.98
CA THR A 288 11.07 41.31 -24.38
C THR A 288 12.31 40.44 -24.34
N MET A 289 12.10 39.14 -24.17
CA MET A 289 13.15 38.14 -24.00
C MET A 289 13.22 37.20 -25.18
N SER A 290 14.40 36.66 -25.44
CA SER A 290 14.62 35.61 -26.43
C SER A 290 15.78 34.71 -26.00
N VAL A 291 15.75 33.46 -26.42
CA VAL A 291 16.84 32.50 -26.25
C VAL A 291 17.33 32.11 -27.64
N LYS A 292 18.65 31.95 -27.79
CA LYS A 292 19.20 31.52 -29.08
C LYS A 292 18.79 30.07 -29.36
N GLY A 293 18.31 29.82 -30.57
CA GLY A 293 18.07 28.46 -31.06
C GLY A 293 19.36 27.72 -31.41
N GLU A 294 19.24 26.49 -31.94
CA GLU A 294 20.37 25.64 -32.35
C GLU A 294 21.30 26.33 -33.38
N ASN A 295 20.79 27.28 -34.17
CA ASN A 295 21.55 28.07 -35.15
C ASN A 295 22.29 29.29 -34.53
N ASN A 296 22.29 29.42 -33.21
CA ASN A 296 22.87 30.54 -32.46
C ASN A 296 22.27 31.91 -32.83
N ARG A 297 21.00 31.95 -33.23
CA ARG A 297 20.25 33.17 -33.55
C ARG A 297 19.01 33.32 -32.67
N TYR A 298 18.64 34.58 -32.43
CA TYR A 298 17.36 34.96 -31.82
C TYR A 298 16.27 34.97 -32.90
N SER A 299 15.27 34.10 -32.77
CA SER A 299 14.17 34.01 -33.75
C SER A 299 12.83 34.53 -33.22
N GLU A 300 12.56 34.38 -31.92
CA GLU A 300 11.25 34.68 -31.32
C GLU A 300 11.40 35.56 -30.08
N LEU A 301 10.56 36.58 -29.96
CA LEU A 301 10.50 37.48 -28.81
C LEU A 301 9.30 37.14 -27.93
N TYR A 302 9.53 36.99 -26.64
CA TYR A 302 8.53 36.60 -25.66
C TYR A 302 8.43 37.64 -24.55
N SER A 303 7.21 37.85 -24.05
CA SER A 303 6.96 38.68 -22.86
C SER A 303 7.24 37.92 -21.56
N GLN A 304 7.15 36.59 -21.59
CA GLN A 304 7.42 35.70 -20.47
C GLN A 304 8.18 34.48 -20.96
N LEU A 305 9.18 34.05 -20.20
CA LEU A 305 9.94 32.83 -20.43
C LEU A 305 10.09 32.09 -19.13
N GLY A 306 10.33 30.79 -19.21
CA GLY A 306 10.59 29.96 -18.06
C GLY A 306 11.35 28.68 -18.41
N ALA A 307 11.69 27.94 -17.38
CA ALA A 307 12.27 26.62 -17.46
C ALA A 307 11.33 25.64 -16.75
N ASP A 308 11.08 24.50 -17.38
CA ASP A 308 10.27 23.44 -16.79
C ASP A 308 10.73 22.05 -17.27
N VAL A 309 10.35 21.00 -16.53
CA VAL A 309 10.67 19.59 -16.80
C VAL A 309 9.44 18.72 -16.59
N PHE A 310 9.49 17.49 -17.11
CA PHE A 310 8.41 16.52 -16.83
C PHE A 310 8.37 16.11 -15.36
N TYR A 311 7.21 15.66 -14.92
CA TYR A 311 7.10 14.87 -13.70
C TYR A 311 8.07 13.67 -13.74
N GLY A 312 8.81 13.45 -12.66
CA GLY A 312 9.84 12.42 -12.55
C GLY A 312 11.23 12.84 -13.04
N ASP A 313 11.39 14.06 -13.54
CA ASP A 313 12.63 14.60 -14.08
C ASP A 313 13.21 15.75 -13.22
N ASN A 314 14.48 16.08 -13.44
CA ASN A 314 15.17 17.22 -12.87
C ASN A 314 16.10 17.89 -13.92
N ALA A 315 16.33 19.19 -13.76
CA ALA A 315 17.27 19.95 -14.58
C ALA A 315 17.86 21.12 -13.81
N GLN A 316 19.14 21.41 -14.05
CA GLN A 316 19.79 22.61 -13.52
C GLN A 316 20.76 23.17 -14.55
N GLY A 317 20.97 24.48 -14.55
CA GLY A 317 21.90 25.14 -15.45
C GLY A 317 21.81 26.65 -15.42
N SER A 318 22.50 27.29 -16.35
CA SER A 318 22.47 28.74 -16.57
C SER A 318 22.01 29.04 -17.99
N LEU A 319 21.00 29.89 -18.12
CA LEU A 319 20.40 30.29 -19.39
C LEU A 319 20.86 31.70 -19.75
N LYS A 320 21.37 31.90 -20.97
CA LYS A 320 21.61 33.23 -21.53
C LYS A 320 20.35 33.71 -22.24
N VAL A 321 19.80 34.82 -21.76
CA VAL A 321 18.58 35.45 -22.28
C VAL A 321 18.96 36.75 -22.96
N GLY A 322 18.67 36.83 -24.26
CA GLY A 322 18.78 38.06 -25.04
C GLY A 322 17.59 38.98 -24.74
N LEU A 323 17.88 40.25 -24.52
CA LEU A 323 16.89 41.27 -24.21
C LEU A 323 16.72 42.25 -25.37
N PHE A 324 15.47 42.59 -25.65
CA PHE A 324 15.08 43.46 -26.75
C PHE A 324 14.11 44.52 -26.24
N SER A 325 14.29 45.77 -26.66
CA SER A 325 13.29 46.83 -26.45
C SER A 325 12.85 47.34 -27.80
N SER A 326 11.53 47.42 -28.03
CA SER A 326 10.96 47.77 -29.35
C SER A 326 11.56 46.94 -30.49
N SER A 327 11.78 45.64 -30.25
CA SER A 327 12.43 44.68 -31.16
C SER A 327 13.91 44.95 -31.51
N VAL A 328 14.57 45.92 -30.86
CA VAL A 328 16.00 46.21 -31.02
C VAL A 328 16.79 45.52 -29.91
N TYR A 329 17.82 44.76 -30.27
CA TYR A 329 18.68 44.03 -29.33
C TYR A 329 19.41 44.98 -28.37
N GLN A 330 19.38 44.68 -27.09
CA GLN A 330 19.93 45.49 -26.00
C GLN A 330 21.14 44.85 -25.32
N GLY A 331 21.19 43.52 -25.27
CA GLY A 331 22.25 42.75 -24.63
C GLY A 331 21.75 41.41 -24.08
N GLU A 332 22.66 40.63 -23.51
CA GLU A 332 22.39 39.34 -22.87
C GLU A 332 22.51 39.45 -21.35
N LEU A 333 21.65 38.73 -20.62
CA LEU A 333 21.80 38.45 -19.19
C LEU A 333 21.73 36.94 -18.95
N SER A 334 22.47 36.46 -17.96
CA SER A 334 22.37 35.07 -17.51
C SER A 334 21.41 34.93 -16.33
N VAL A 335 20.67 33.83 -16.29
CA VAL A 335 19.85 33.41 -15.15
C VAL A 335 20.03 31.92 -14.88
N ASP A 336 20.22 31.57 -13.61
CA ASP A 336 20.34 30.18 -13.19
C ASP A 336 18.95 29.59 -12.91
N TYR A 337 18.80 28.31 -13.19
CA TYR A 337 17.60 27.54 -12.89
C TYR A 337 17.97 26.19 -12.27
N SER A 338 17.11 25.70 -11.37
CA SER A 338 17.23 24.38 -10.74
C SER A 338 15.83 23.86 -10.42
N ILE A 339 15.44 22.78 -11.09
CA ILE A 339 14.11 22.21 -11.06
C ILE A 339 14.24 20.74 -10.74
N ASP A 340 13.49 20.28 -9.75
CA ASP A 340 13.45 18.88 -9.36
C ASP A 340 12.00 18.44 -9.16
N LYS A 341 11.43 17.78 -10.18
CA LYS A 341 10.10 17.18 -10.15
C LYS A 341 10.18 15.67 -9.98
N ARG A 342 11.27 15.14 -9.40
CA ARG A 342 11.36 13.71 -9.06
C ARG A 342 10.40 13.40 -7.91
N ALA A 343 9.64 12.33 -8.09
CA ALA A 343 8.77 11.82 -7.05
C ALA A 343 9.58 11.45 -5.79
N PRO A 344 9.08 11.74 -4.59
CA PRO A 344 9.67 11.21 -3.37
C PRO A 344 9.56 9.68 -3.34
N GLN A 345 10.42 9.05 -2.53
CA GLN A 345 10.31 7.61 -2.27
C GLN A 345 8.94 7.28 -1.67
N ALA A 346 8.34 6.18 -2.12
CA ALA A 346 7.09 5.68 -1.56
C ALA A 346 7.25 5.33 -0.07
N PRO A 347 6.22 5.56 0.77
CA PRO A 347 6.32 5.29 2.18
C PRO A 347 6.42 3.79 2.44
N LYS A 348 7.07 3.42 3.54
CA LYS A 348 7.25 2.03 3.94
C LYS A 348 6.13 1.65 4.91
N ILE A 349 5.40 0.58 4.59
CA ILE A 349 4.44 -0.03 5.50
C ILE A 349 5.16 -1.13 6.31
N ILE A 350 5.01 -1.10 7.63
CA ILE A 350 5.57 -2.06 8.57
C ILE A 350 4.42 -2.58 9.43
N SER A 351 4.11 -3.87 9.32
CA SER A 351 3.10 -4.52 10.15
C SER A 351 3.75 -5.61 11.01
N ASP A 352 3.19 -5.84 12.21
CA ASP A 352 3.48 -7.00 13.04
C ASP A 352 2.78 -8.29 12.56
N PHE A 353 2.00 -8.20 11.48
CA PHE A 353 1.26 -9.30 10.89
C PHE A 353 1.48 -9.38 9.36
N GLU A 354 2.00 -10.51 8.91
CA GLU A 354 2.30 -10.76 7.48
C GLU A 354 1.12 -11.39 6.71
N GLY A 355 0.10 -11.88 7.41
CA GLY A 355 -1.06 -12.53 6.80
C GLY A 355 -2.16 -11.57 6.33
N PHE A 356 -3.21 -12.13 5.73
CA PHE A 356 -4.41 -11.37 5.36
C PHE A 356 -5.53 -11.47 6.39
N TYR A 357 -5.55 -12.52 7.23
CA TYR A 357 -6.65 -12.81 8.16
C TYR A 357 -6.11 -13.00 9.59
N SER A 358 -6.36 -12.04 10.48
CA SER A 358 -5.85 -12.05 11.85
C SER A 358 -6.94 -12.35 12.88
N ARG A 359 -6.56 -13.05 13.95
CA ARG A 359 -7.37 -13.28 15.17
C ARG A 359 -7.10 -12.29 16.28
N HIS A 360 -5.98 -11.57 16.18
CA HIS A 360 -5.47 -10.69 17.22
C HIS A 360 -5.37 -9.26 16.71
N ASN A 361 -5.12 -8.34 17.62
CA ASN A 361 -4.80 -6.97 17.25
C ASN A 361 -3.65 -6.95 16.25
N VAL A 362 -3.75 -6.09 15.24
CA VAL A 362 -2.69 -5.87 14.24
C VAL A 362 -2.24 -4.43 14.33
N LYS A 363 -0.94 -4.21 14.51
CA LYS A 363 -0.34 -2.89 14.50
C LYS A 363 0.32 -2.63 13.15
N VAL A 364 -0.04 -1.50 12.55
CA VAL A 364 0.56 -1.02 11.31
C VAL A 364 1.21 0.32 11.54
N ASN A 365 2.48 0.41 11.19
CA ASN A 365 3.23 1.66 11.14
C ASN A 365 3.52 2.03 9.68
N ILE A 366 3.44 3.31 9.35
CA ILE A 366 3.79 3.83 8.02
C ILE A 366 4.77 4.97 8.19
N GLU A 367 5.90 4.85 7.51
CA GLU A 367 7.03 5.77 7.61
C GLU A 367 7.38 6.35 6.24
N THR A 368 7.82 7.61 6.23
CA THR A 368 8.39 8.29 5.06
C THR A 368 9.70 8.96 5.47
N ALA A 369 10.54 9.32 4.49
CA ALA A 369 11.74 10.11 4.77
C ALA A 369 11.40 11.48 5.39
N ASP A 370 12.21 11.93 6.35
CA ASP A 370 11.98 13.12 7.21
C ASP A 370 11.64 14.44 6.48
N LYS A 371 12.02 14.56 5.20
CA LYS A 371 11.79 15.77 4.38
C LYS A 371 10.46 15.79 3.65
N ASN A 372 9.75 14.66 3.62
CA ASN A 372 8.49 14.50 2.89
C ASN A 372 7.31 14.47 3.85
N GLN A 373 6.18 15.00 3.41
CA GLN A 373 4.90 14.86 4.10
C GLN A 373 4.31 13.47 3.83
N LEU A 374 3.72 12.86 4.86
CA LEU A 374 3.03 11.57 4.76
C LEU A 374 1.52 11.78 4.71
N PHE A 375 0.86 11.19 3.73
CA PHE A 375 -0.60 11.19 3.62
C PHE A 375 -1.12 9.77 3.74
N VAL A 376 -2.07 9.54 4.64
CA VAL A 376 -2.66 8.22 4.91
C VAL A 376 -4.18 8.29 4.83
N ALA A 377 -4.78 7.28 4.21
CA ALA A 377 -6.21 7.04 4.21
C ALA A 377 -6.50 5.62 4.70
N VAL A 378 -7.46 5.50 5.62
CA VAL A 378 -7.94 4.20 6.15
C VAL A 378 -9.40 4.05 5.75
N SER A 379 -9.80 2.86 5.31
CA SER A 379 -11.19 2.54 5.03
C SER A 379 -12.02 2.57 6.32
N ARG A 380 -13.33 2.76 6.17
CA ARG A 380 -14.24 2.39 7.27
C ARG A 380 -14.19 0.86 7.45
N PRO A 381 -14.34 0.36 8.69
CA PRO A 381 -14.44 -1.08 8.91
C PRO A 381 -15.62 -1.65 8.12
N LEU A 382 -15.37 -2.65 7.29
CA LEU A 382 -16.40 -3.34 6.53
C LEU A 382 -16.73 -4.68 7.20
N LEU A 383 -17.94 -4.80 7.74
CA LEU A 383 -18.41 -6.06 8.33
C LEU A 383 -18.68 -7.10 7.25
N ILE A 384 -18.03 -8.24 7.37
CA ILE A 384 -18.20 -9.40 6.48
C ILE A 384 -19.35 -10.25 7.05
N LYS A 385 -20.53 -10.15 6.42
CA LYS A 385 -21.75 -10.81 6.91
C LYS A 385 -21.69 -12.34 6.85
N ASP A 386 -20.99 -12.88 5.87
CA ASP A 386 -20.91 -14.32 5.63
C ASP A 386 -19.46 -14.74 5.40
N VAL A 387 -18.76 -15.01 6.50
CA VAL A 387 -17.36 -15.45 6.51
C VAL A 387 -17.16 -16.85 5.89
N THR A 388 -18.23 -17.63 5.72
CA THR A 388 -18.16 -18.98 5.11
C THR A 388 -17.87 -18.93 3.60
N LYS A 389 -18.10 -17.77 2.96
CA LYS A 389 -17.93 -17.54 1.52
C LYS A 389 -16.64 -16.80 1.17
N LEU A 390 -15.74 -16.60 2.12
CA LEU A 390 -14.45 -15.95 1.86
C LEU A 390 -13.58 -16.85 0.97
N ASN A 391 -13.64 -16.60 -0.34
CA ASN A 391 -12.79 -17.19 -1.36
C ASN A 391 -11.95 -16.09 -2.04
N ASP A 392 -11.06 -16.48 -2.95
CA ASP A 392 -10.18 -15.53 -3.65
C ASP A 392 -10.95 -14.43 -4.40
N GLU A 393 -12.09 -14.76 -5.01
CA GLU A 393 -12.93 -13.79 -5.73
C GLU A 393 -13.49 -12.71 -4.79
N VAL A 394 -14.01 -13.12 -3.62
CA VAL A 394 -14.51 -12.20 -2.60
C VAL A 394 -13.36 -11.37 -2.01
N ILE A 395 -12.19 -11.98 -1.79
CA ILE A 395 -11.00 -11.26 -1.30
C ILE A 395 -10.57 -10.18 -2.29
N GLU A 396 -10.51 -10.49 -3.59
CA GLU A 396 -10.18 -9.51 -4.62
C GLU A 396 -11.24 -8.40 -4.70
N ALA A 397 -12.52 -8.73 -4.55
CA ALA A 397 -13.57 -7.72 -4.45
C ALA A 397 -13.42 -6.82 -3.20
N LEU A 398 -13.03 -7.39 -2.05
CA LEU A 398 -12.74 -6.61 -0.84
C LEU A 398 -11.56 -5.67 -1.04
N LYS A 399 -10.50 -6.09 -1.73
CA LYS A 399 -9.35 -5.23 -2.06
C LYS A 399 -9.74 -4.02 -2.92
N GLN A 400 -10.85 -4.07 -3.66
CA GLN A 400 -11.38 -2.91 -4.39
C GLN A 400 -12.11 -1.88 -3.50
N THR A 401 -12.22 -2.12 -2.19
CA THR A 401 -12.85 -1.17 -1.26
C THR A 401 -12.16 0.19 -1.32
N SER A 402 -12.95 1.26 -1.41
CA SER A 402 -12.45 2.62 -1.36
C SER A 402 -11.96 2.97 0.04
N VAL A 403 -10.79 3.59 0.14
CA VAL A 403 -10.37 4.27 1.36
C VAL A 403 -11.10 5.62 1.51
N GLY A 404 -11.12 6.17 2.72
CA GLY A 404 -11.62 7.52 2.96
C GLY A 404 -10.69 8.61 2.40
N ASN A 405 -10.88 9.86 2.83
CA ASN A 405 -10.00 10.95 2.45
C ASN A 405 -8.60 10.78 3.05
N PHE A 406 -7.57 11.10 2.26
CA PHE A 406 -6.19 11.19 2.74
C PHE A 406 -6.04 12.33 3.73
N LYS A 407 -5.31 12.07 4.81
CA LYS A 407 -4.97 13.05 5.84
C LYS A 407 -3.46 13.11 6.00
N GLU A 408 -2.93 14.32 6.11
CA GLU A 408 -1.53 14.54 6.46
C GLU A 408 -1.25 14.03 7.88
N VAL A 409 -0.16 13.29 8.04
CA VAL A 409 0.29 12.72 9.31
C VAL A 409 1.55 13.44 9.78
N LYS A 410 1.71 13.54 11.10
CA LYS A 410 2.87 14.19 11.74
C LYS A 410 4.19 13.50 11.34
N PRO A 411 5.33 14.21 11.43
CA PRO A 411 6.65 13.70 11.00
C PRO A 411 7.11 12.41 11.70
N ALA A 412 6.56 12.08 12.88
CA ALA A 412 6.89 10.87 13.63
C ALA A 412 6.30 9.57 13.02
N GLY A 413 5.65 9.66 11.86
CA GLY A 413 5.00 8.54 11.18
C GLY A 413 3.55 8.32 11.60
N PHE A 414 2.90 7.35 10.96
CA PHE A 414 1.55 6.89 11.27
C PHE A 414 1.62 5.57 12.02
N SER A 415 0.87 5.42 13.12
CA SER A 415 0.67 4.14 13.81
C SER A 415 -0.82 3.93 14.02
N TYR A 416 -1.32 2.78 13.64
CA TYR A 416 -2.71 2.38 13.85
C TYR A 416 -2.78 0.94 14.34
N GLU A 417 -3.62 0.71 15.34
CA GLU A 417 -3.89 -0.61 15.90
C GLU A 417 -5.31 -1.01 15.51
N PHE A 418 -5.43 -2.08 14.72
CA PHE A 418 -6.71 -2.69 14.36
C PHE A 418 -7.07 -3.67 15.45
N THR A 419 -8.23 -3.47 16.09
CA THR A 419 -8.74 -4.37 17.12
C THR A 419 -9.90 -5.20 16.58
N PRO A 420 -10.04 -6.46 17.01
CA PRO A 420 -11.24 -7.24 16.73
C PRO A 420 -12.50 -6.59 17.31
N ASN A 421 -13.67 -7.07 16.89
CA ASN A 421 -14.93 -6.74 17.52
C ASN A 421 -15.73 -8.02 17.83
N ASP A 422 -16.76 -7.89 18.65
CA ASP A 422 -17.62 -9.01 19.05
C ASP A 422 -18.79 -9.26 18.07
N ALA A 423 -18.84 -8.53 16.95
CA ALA A 423 -19.92 -8.58 15.96
C ALA A 423 -19.56 -9.40 14.70
N GLY A 424 -18.27 -9.73 14.49
CA GLY A 424 -17.78 -10.57 13.40
C GLY A 424 -16.56 -9.99 12.67
N ALA A 425 -16.18 -10.64 11.57
CA ALA A 425 -15.02 -10.25 10.77
C ALA A 425 -15.14 -8.84 10.20
N LEU A 426 -14.10 -8.03 10.41
CA LEU A 426 -13.95 -6.71 9.82
C LEU A 426 -12.82 -6.69 8.80
N PHE A 427 -13.12 -6.19 7.60
CA PHE A 427 -12.10 -5.86 6.62
C PHE A 427 -11.65 -4.40 6.75
N TYR A 428 -10.34 -4.20 6.64
CA TYR A 428 -9.68 -2.90 6.62
C TYR A 428 -8.74 -2.79 5.42
N LYS A 429 -8.66 -1.58 4.89
CA LYS A 429 -7.72 -1.18 3.84
C LYS A 429 -7.07 0.13 4.21
N ILE A 430 -5.75 0.21 4.05
CA ILE A 430 -4.94 1.40 4.25
C ILE A 430 -4.23 1.70 2.95
N GLN A 431 -4.22 2.97 2.58
CA GLN A 431 -3.41 3.48 1.48
C GLN A 431 -2.60 4.68 1.97
N ALA A 432 -1.39 4.82 1.46
CA ALA A 432 -0.51 5.92 1.80
C ALA A 432 0.34 6.37 0.62
N TYR A 433 0.72 7.64 0.62
CA TYR A 433 1.73 8.20 -0.29
C TYR A 433 2.53 9.28 0.43
N SER A 434 3.73 9.54 -0.10
CA SER A 434 4.61 10.60 0.35
C SER A 434 4.53 11.78 -0.61
N GLN A 435 4.67 13.00 -0.10
CA GLN A 435 4.64 14.23 -0.89
C GLN A 435 5.84 15.12 -0.54
N ASN A 436 6.50 15.65 -1.56
CA ASN A 436 7.43 16.78 -1.42
C ASN A 436 6.72 18.09 -1.83
N GLU A 437 7.44 19.21 -1.92
CA GLU A 437 6.84 20.50 -2.24
C GLU A 437 6.09 20.54 -3.59
N ILE A 438 6.39 19.65 -4.53
CA ILE A 438 5.89 19.70 -5.92
C ILE A 438 5.16 18.41 -6.35
N THR A 439 5.59 17.24 -5.86
CA THR A 439 5.24 15.92 -6.41
C THR A 439 4.94 14.88 -5.33
N THR A 440 4.27 13.80 -5.73
CA THR A 440 3.86 12.69 -4.87
C THR A 440 4.50 11.34 -5.26
N SER A 441 4.63 10.43 -4.31
CA SER A 441 5.12 9.09 -4.59
C SER A 441 4.05 8.21 -5.24
N GLN A 442 4.45 7.01 -5.67
CA GLN A 442 3.52 5.89 -5.82
C GLN A 442 2.73 5.67 -4.53
N LEU A 443 1.50 5.20 -4.69
CA LEU A 443 0.64 4.79 -3.58
C LEU A 443 1.04 3.39 -3.12
N VAL A 444 1.17 3.21 -1.81
CA VAL A 444 1.33 1.90 -1.16
C VAL A 444 0.04 1.51 -0.46
N GLU A 445 -0.19 0.21 -0.36
CA GLU A 445 -1.44 -0.35 0.12
C GLU A 445 -1.18 -1.52 1.09
N TYR A 446 -2.02 -1.61 2.12
CA TYR A 446 -2.09 -2.75 3.03
C TYR A 446 -3.55 -3.04 3.37
N SER A 447 -3.92 -4.31 3.43
CA SER A 447 -5.28 -4.73 3.70
C SER A 447 -5.30 -6.00 4.54
N LEU A 448 -6.26 -6.09 5.45
CA LEU A 448 -6.45 -7.24 6.32
C LEU A 448 -7.91 -7.46 6.70
N ILE A 449 -8.21 -8.67 7.13
CA ILE A 449 -9.40 -9.05 7.89
C ILE A 449 -8.98 -9.29 9.34
N ILE A 450 -9.78 -8.80 10.29
CA ILE A 450 -9.65 -9.12 11.71
C ILE A 450 -10.95 -9.76 12.21
N ASP A 451 -10.84 -10.96 12.78
CA ASP A 451 -12.00 -11.72 13.28
C ASP A 451 -11.61 -12.55 14.50
N SER A 452 -12.04 -12.13 15.69
CA SER A 452 -11.90 -12.92 16.91
C SER A 452 -13.15 -13.74 17.24
N TYR A 453 -14.18 -13.72 16.39
CA TYR A 453 -15.50 -14.25 16.68
C TYR A 453 -15.80 -15.57 15.95
N ASN A 454 -15.46 -15.70 14.66
CA ASN A 454 -15.82 -16.91 13.90
C ASN A 454 -14.67 -17.91 13.78
N TYR A 455 -14.89 -19.13 14.29
CA TYR A 455 -13.96 -20.25 14.23
C TYR A 455 -14.54 -21.41 13.42
N PHE A 456 -13.68 -22.14 12.72
CA PHE A 456 -14.04 -23.27 11.87
C PHE A 456 -13.22 -24.50 12.23
N PHE A 457 -13.92 -25.63 12.31
CA PHE A 457 -13.36 -26.96 12.45
C PHE A 457 -13.87 -27.84 11.32
N ASP A 458 -12.96 -28.51 10.61
CA ASP A 458 -13.28 -29.51 9.59
C ASP A 458 -12.39 -30.74 9.79
N SER A 459 -13.01 -31.85 10.17
CA SER A 459 -12.34 -33.14 10.38
C SER A 459 -11.56 -33.67 9.16
N SER A 460 -11.91 -33.20 7.96
CA SER A 460 -11.26 -33.59 6.69
C SER A 460 -10.13 -32.65 6.26
N ALA A 461 -9.92 -31.53 6.97
CA ALA A 461 -8.89 -30.56 6.64
C ALA A 461 -7.49 -31.07 6.98
N SER A 462 -6.48 -30.49 6.32
CA SER A 462 -5.09 -30.91 6.51
C SER A 462 -4.53 -30.60 7.90
N GLY A 463 -5.10 -29.61 8.60
CA GLY A 463 -4.62 -29.09 9.89
C GLY A 463 -3.31 -28.31 9.84
N LYS A 464 -2.61 -28.30 8.69
CA LYS A 464 -1.37 -27.54 8.53
C LYS A 464 -1.66 -26.05 8.47
N ASN A 465 -1.01 -25.27 9.32
CA ASN A 465 -1.19 -23.82 9.43
C ASN A 465 -2.65 -23.42 9.68
N ALA A 466 -3.38 -24.21 10.47
CA ALA A 466 -4.74 -23.85 10.86
C ALA A 466 -4.74 -22.52 11.63
N ASP A 467 -5.59 -21.59 11.21
CA ASP A 467 -5.83 -20.29 11.84
C ASP A 467 -7.32 -20.11 12.24
N GLY A 468 -8.09 -21.21 12.11
CA GLY A 468 -9.51 -21.28 12.39
C GLY A 468 -10.40 -20.61 11.37
N SER A 469 -9.87 -20.08 10.26
CA SER A 469 -10.67 -19.47 9.19
C SER A 469 -11.38 -20.54 8.35
N ALA A 470 -12.34 -20.14 7.52
CA ALA A 470 -13.00 -21.08 6.61
C ALA A 470 -12.01 -21.72 5.60
N ALA A 471 -10.95 -21.02 5.23
CA ALA A 471 -9.92 -21.51 4.31
C ALA A 471 -8.88 -22.41 5.02
N HIS A 472 -8.61 -22.15 6.29
CA HIS A 472 -7.66 -22.91 7.11
C HIS A 472 -8.27 -23.33 8.45
N PRO A 473 -9.31 -24.19 8.44
CA PRO A 473 -10.00 -24.62 9.64
C PRO A 473 -9.10 -25.53 10.50
N TYR A 474 -9.40 -25.61 11.80
CA TYR A 474 -8.79 -26.61 12.67
C TYR A 474 -9.30 -28.01 12.33
N ASN A 475 -8.48 -29.02 12.58
CA ASN A 475 -8.89 -30.42 12.60
C ASN A 475 -8.59 -31.11 13.96
N ASN A 476 -8.07 -30.34 14.92
CA ASN A 476 -7.79 -30.76 16.29
C ASN A 476 -8.61 -29.86 17.23
N ILE A 477 -9.56 -30.45 17.97
CA ILE A 477 -10.48 -29.68 18.82
C ILE A 477 -9.77 -29.08 20.03
N LYS A 478 -8.70 -29.71 20.52
CA LYS A 478 -7.93 -29.20 21.66
C LYS A 478 -7.22 -27.90 21.27
N GLU A 479 -6.52 -27.91 20.14
CA GLU A 479 -5.85 -26.70 19.61
C GLU A 479 -6.86 -25.59 19.33
N CYS A 480 -8.03 -25.94 18.76
CA CYS A 480 -9.11 -24.98 18.53
C CYS A 480 -9.60 -24.34 19.84
N LEU A 481 -9.81 -25.13 20.89
CA LEU A 481 -10.29 -24.65 22.19
C LEU A 481 -9.23 -23.81 22.93
N GLU A 482 -7.95 -24.16 22.80
CA GLU A 482 -6.83 -23.36 23.32
C GLU A 482 -6.80 -21.95 22.73
N ASP A 483 -7.10 -21.81 21.44
CA ASP A 483 -7.21 -20.50 20.79
C ASP A 483 -8.52 -19.78 21.13
N ILE A 484 -9.65 -20.48 21.18
CA ILE A 484 -10.94 -19.92 21.62
C ILE A 484 -10.84 -19.32 23.04
N ASN A 485 -10.11 -19.97 23.94
CA ASN A 485 -9.92 -19.50 25.32
C ASN A 485 -9.13 -18.19 25.43
N LYS A 486 -8.56 -17.67 24.34
CA LYS A 486 -7.93 -16.34 24.28
C LYS A 486 -8.94 -15.24 23.97
N CYS A 487 -10.18 -15.59 23.63
CA CYS A 487 -11.27 -14.68 23.28
C CYS A 487 -12.30 -14.56 24.40
N THR A 488 -13.19 -13.58 24.30
CA THR A 488 -14.31 -13.40 25.25
C THR A 488 -15.55 -14.19 24.81
N SER A 489 -15.92 -14.08 23.52
CA SER A 489 -17.07 -14.78 22.94
C SER A 489 -16.76 -15.20 21.51
N VAL A 490 -17.17 -16.41 21.14
CA VAL A 490 -16.91 -17.01 19.83
C VAL A 490 -18.09 -17.82 19.32
N ARG A 491 -18.06 -18.07 18.02
CA ARG A 491 -18.92 -18.99 17.31
C ARG A 491 -18.06 -20.01 16.57
N LEU A 492 -18.16 -21.26 16.97
CA LEU A 492 -17.45 -22.38 16.36
C LEU A 492 -18.36 -23.15 15.40
N ARG A 493 -17.92 -23.31 14.15
CA ARG A 493 -18.56 -24.14 13.13
C ARG A 493 -17.86 -25.47 13.05
N ILE A 494 -18.61 -26.56 13.20
CA ILE A 494 -18.05 -27.91 13.12
C ILE A 494 -18.61 -28.61 11.88
N LYS A 495 -17.69 -29.13 11.08
CA LYS A 495 -17.96 -30.01 9.95
C LYS A 495 -17.28 -31.37 10.17
N GLY A 496 -18.10 -32.41 10.16
CA GLY A 496 -17.68 -33.78 10.48
C GLY A 496 -17.46 -34.03 11.99
N SER A 497 -16.52 -34.92 12.31
CA SER A 497 -16.31 -35.44 13.66
C SER A 497 -15.18 -34.73 14.40
N ALA A 498 -15.46 -34.22 15.60
CA ALA A 498 -14.49 -33.58 16.49
C ALA A 498 -14.23 -34.50 17.69
N ASP A 499 -13.08 -35.18 17.66
CA ASP A 499 -12.63 -36.08 18.72
C ASP A 499 -11.98 -35.31 19.88
N PHE A 500 -12.58 -35.39 21.06
CA PHE A 500 -12.01 -34.84 22.28
C PHE A 500 -10.83 -35.68 22.75
N PRO A 501 -9.79 -35.04 23.31
CA PRO A 501 -8.62 -35.73 23.84
C PRO A 501 -9.00 -36.57 25.06
N GLU A 502 -8.16 -37.56 25.42
CA GLU A 502 -8.37 -38.42 26.60
C GLU A 502 -8.06 -37.72 27.95
N GLU A 503 -8.53 -36.48 28.09
CA GLU A 503 -8.39 -35.64 29.27
C GLU A 503 -9.52 -34.60 29.34
N ALA A 504 -9.65 -33.94 30.48
CA ALA A 504 -10.55 -32.81 30.62
C ALA A 504 -9.98 -31.58 29.90
N VAL A 505 -10.80 -30.94 29.07
CA VAL A 505 -10.48 -29.69 28.38
C VAL A 505 -11.36 -28.59 28.95
N ARG A 506 -10.76 -27.44 29.26
CA ARG A 506 -11.47 -26.29 29.82
C ARG A 506 -11.94 -25.35 28.71
N LEU A 507 -13.14 -24.83 28.88
CA LEU A 507 -13.72 -23.73 28.12
C LEU A 507 -13.91 -22.54 29.06
N LEU A 508 -13.21 -21.45 28.74
CA LEU A 508 -13.17 -20.20 29.50
C LEU A 508 -13.86 -19.04 28.77
N ALA A 509 -14.18 -19.22 27.48
CA ALA A 509 -14.83 -18.23 26.63
C ALA A 509 -16.28 -18.64 26.35
N ASP A 510 -17.16 -17.65 26.18
CA ASP A 510 -18.52 -17.92 25.72
C ASP A 510 -18.47 -18.50 24.30
N CYS A 511 -19.08 -19.66 24.08
CA CYS A 511 -18.95 -20.39 22.82
C CYS A 511 -20.31 -20.90 22.34
N GLU A 512 -20.67 -20.53 21.11
CA GLU A 512 -21.77 -21.12 20.36
C GLU A 512 -21.22 -22.11 19.33
N ILE A 513 -21.52 -23.40 19.49
CA ILE A 513 -21.14 -24.44 18.53
C ILE A 513 -22.31 -24.71 17.59
N LEU A 514 -22.07 -24.50 16.30
CA LEU A 514 -23.03 -24.71 15.22
C LEU A 514 -22.64 -25.88 14.32
N ASN A 515 -23.64 -26.62 13.88
CA ASN A 515 -23.49 -27.64 12.85
C ASN A 515 -23.34 -27.01 11.46
N ASP A 516 -22.22 -27.28 10.81
CA ASP A 516 -21.89 -26.79 9.45
C ASP A 516 -21.61 -27.94 8.46
N GLY A 517 -22.06 -29.16 8.79
CA GLY A 517 -21.89 -30.33 7.94
C GLY A 517 -21.72 -31.61 8.73
N ASN A 518 -22.80 -32.07 9.36
CA ASN A 518 -22.88 -33.30 10.16
C ASN A 518 -22.00 -33.29 11.43
N ALA A 519 -21.95 -32.15 12.13
CA ALA A 519 -21.21 -32.00 13.38
C ALA A 519 -21.48 -33.13 14.39
N LEU A 520 -20.42 -33.83 14.78
CA LEU A 520 -20.40 -34.86 15.81
C LEU A 520 -19.28 -34.55 16.79
N LEU A 521 -19.62 -34.42 18.08
CA LEU A 521 -18.62 -34.35 19.16
C LEU A 521 -18.42 -35.75 19.73
N VAL A 522 -17.19 -36.27 19.68
CA VAL A 522 -16.85 -37.60 20.19
C VAL A 522 -16.02 -37.45 21.46
N PHE A 523 -16.59 -37.87 22.58
CA PHE A 523 -15.90 -37.98 23.86
C PHE A 523 -15.33 -39.39 23.96
N ASN A 524 -14.00 -39.47 24.03
CA ASN A 524 -13.25 -40.71 24.16
C ASN A 524 -13.11 -41.10 25.64
N LYS A 525 -12.19 -42.02 25.92
CA LYS A 525 -11.81 -42.41 27.28
C LYS A 525 -11.37 -41.17 28.07
N ASP A 526 -11.87 -41.01 29.30
CA ASP A 526 -11.47 -39.95 30.24
C ASP A 526 -11.65 -38.49 29.70
N SER A 527 -12.31 -38.32 28.54
CA SER A 527 -12.62 -37.03 27.93
C SER A 527 -13.72 -36.29 28.70
N SER A 528 -13.54 -34.99 28.91
CA SER A 528 -14.53 -34.11 29.51
C SER A 528 -14.39 -32.68 28.98
N LEU A 529 -15.48 -31.93 28.97
CA LEU A 529 -15.49 -30.49 28.69
C LEU A 529 -15.93 -29.73 29.95
N GLU A 530 -14.99 -29.02 30.55
CA GLU A 530 -15.20 -28.22 31.75
C GLU A 530 -15.52 -26.77 31.35
N VAL A 531 -16.75 -26.32 31.58
CA VAL A 531 -17.19 -24.94 31.31
C VAL A 531 -17.09 -24.14 32.61
N ASP A 532 -16.10 -23.26 32.68
CA ASP A 532 -15.76 -22.49 33.87
C ASP A 532 -16.04 -20.99 33.67
N ASN A 533 -17.02 -20.45 34.39
CA ASN A 533 -17.42 -19.04 34.27
C ASN A 533 -17.72 -18.59 32.83
N ALA A 534 -18.22 -19.52 31.99
CA ALA A 534 -18.51 -19.30 30.58
C ALA A 534 -19.87 -19.89 30.20
N ALA A 535 -20.39 -19.53 29.03
CA ALA A 535 -21.58 -20.09 28.43
C ALA A 535 -21.24 -20.96 27.21
N LEU A 536 -21.72 -22.21 27.19
CA LEU A 536 -21.65 -23.11 26.05
C LEU A 536 -23.05 -23.35 25.48
N THR A 537 -23.26 -23.01 24.22
CA THR A 537 -24.48 -23.34 23.48
C THR A 537 -24.17 -24.34 22.38
N LEU A 538 -24.84 -25.49 22.39
CA LEU A 538 -24.77 -26.50 21.34
C LEU A 538 -26.09 -26.51 20.58
N ASN A 539 -26.04 -26.21 19.28
CA ASN A 539 -27.23 -26.11 18.43
C ASN A 539 -27.15 -27.09 17.26
N ASN A 540 -28.11 -28.03 17.21
CA ASN A 540 -28.21 -29.03 16.15
C ASN A 540 -26.98 -29.95 16.06
N ILE A 541 -26.41 -30.31 17.22
CA ILE A 541 -25.16 -31.09 17.35
C ILE A 541 -25.47 -32.53 17.77
N ARG A 542 -24.74 -33.50 17.19
CA ARG A 542 -24.69 -34.88 17.69
C ARG A 542 -23.53 -35.04 18.67
N ILE A 543 -23.76 -35.72 19.78
CA ILE A 543 -22.80 -35.90 20.86
C ILE A 543 -22.73 -37.40 21.17
N GLN A 544 -21.53 -37.95 21.15
CA GLN A 544 -21.30 -39.37 21.41
C GLN A 544 -20.23 -39.54 22.48
N LYS A 545 -20.49 -40.38 23.48
CA LYS A 545 -19.46 -40.91 24.39
C LYS A 545 -19.30 -42.39 24.13
N GLU A 546 -18.09 -42.79 23.76
CA GLU A 546 -17.78 -44.19 23.45
C GLU A 546 -17.47 -45.00 24.71
N ASN A 547 -18.01 -46.21 24.78
CA ASN A 547 -17.71 -47.15 25.86
C ASN A 547 -16.26 -47.65 25.74
N SER A 548 -15.45 -47.37 26.75
CA SER A 548 -14.07 -47.87 26.83
C SER A 548 -13.87 -48.64 28.13
N ALA A 549 -13.54 -49.93 28.01
CA ALA A 549 -13.23 -50.79 29.16
C ALA A 549 -11.95 -50.38 29.91
N ALA A 550 -11.20 -49.41 29.38
CA ALA A 550 -9.95 -48.90 29.94
C ALA A 550 -10.11 -47.59 30.73
N GLU A 551 -11.33 -47.13 31.02
CA GLU A 551 -11.60 -45.92 31.82
C GLU A 551 -10.87 -45.96 33.18
N SER A 552 -10.16 -44.88 33.49
CA SER A 552 -9.36 -44.75 34.72
C SER A 552 -10.03 -43.86 35.76
N LYS A 553 -10.95 -43.00 35.31
CA LYS A 553 -11.66 -42.02 36.13
C LYS A 553 -13.15 -42.03 35.81
N ILE A 554 -13.96 -41.64 36.79
CA ILE A 554 -15.38 -41.32 36.56
C ILE A 554 -15.42 -39.82 36.29
N VAL A 555 -15.61 -39.42 35.04
CA VAL A 555 -15.69 -38.01 34.63
C VAL A 555 -17.01 -37.76 33.91
N PRO A 556 -17.66 -36.61 34.14
CA PRO A 556 -18.82 -36.22 33.37
C PRO A 556 -18.42 -35.79 31.95
N LEU A 557 -19.33 -35.87 30.98
CA LEU A 557 -19.08 -35.31 29.64
C LEU A 557 -18.95 -33.79 29.72
N PHE A 558 -19.86 -33.16 30.46
CA PHE A 558 -19.87 -31.73 30.72
C PHE A 558 -19.80 -31.47 32.23
N SER A 559 -18.79 -30.72 32.65
CA SER A 559 -18.68 -30.22 34.02
C SER A 559 -18.88 -28.71 34.00
N LEU A 560 -19.78 -28.18 34.84
CA LEU A 560 -20.07 -26.75 34.90
C LEU A 560 -19.70 -26.18 36.27
N ASN A 561 -18.79 -25.21 36.29
CA ASN A 561 -18.44 -24.44 37.49
C ASN A 561 -18.82 -22.98 37.28
N ASN A 562 -19.94 -22.56 37.88
CA ASN A 562 -20.50 -21.22 37.65
C ASN A 562 -20.69 -20.89 36.15
N GLY A 563 -21.01 -21.92 35.35
CA GLY A 563 -21.16 -21.85 33.90
C GLY A 563 -22.59 -22.10 33.43
N THR A 564 -22.83 -21.85 32.15
CA THR A 564 -24.10 -22.17 31.47
C THR A 564 -23.88 -23.20 30.37
N LEU A 565 -24.73 -24.21 30.30
CA LEU A 565 -24.82 -25.15 29.19
C LEU A 565 -26.23 -25.12 28.60
N GLU A 566 -26.33 -24.91 27.29
CA GLU A 566 -27.58 -25.00 26.55
C GLU A 566 -27.46 -26.02 25.42
N LEU A 567 -28.27 -27.08 25.49
CA LEU A 567 -28.44 -28.09 24.45
C LEU A 567 -29.74 -27.80 23.71
N LYS A 568 -29.66 -27.52 22.41
CA LYS A 568 -30.84 -27.21 21.58
C LYS A 568 -30.85 -28.07 20.33
N ASN A 569 -31.94 -28.84 20.16
CA ASN A 569 -32.11 -29.75 19.03
C ASN A 569 -30.92 -30.72 18.88
N CYS A 570 -30.42 -31.24 20.01
CA CYS A 570 -29.25 -32.11 20.05
C CYS A 570 -29.64 -33.60 20.15
N GLU A 571 -28.78 -34.46 19.63
CA GLU A 571 -28.85 -35.91 19.82
C GLU A 571 -27.62 -36.35 20.63
N LEU A 572 -27.84 -36.86 21.83
CA LEU A 572 -26.76 -37.29 22.74
C LEU A 572 -26.89 -38.79 23.04
N SER A 573 -25.84 -39.54 22.73
CA SER A 573 -25.70 -40.95 23.13
C SER A 573 -24.44 -41.13 23.96
N ALA A 574 -24.59 -41.48 25.23
CA ALA A 574 -23.47 -41.67 26.14
C ALA A 574 -23.43 -43.08 26.72
N ASP A 575 -22.41 -43.84 26.33
CA ASP A 575 -22.16 -45.18 26.85
C ASP A 575 -20.94 -45.18 27.78
N PHE A 576 -21.17 -45.42 29.06
CA PHE A 576 -20.13 -45.49 30.09
C PHE A 576 -19.82 -46.94 30.45
N SER A 577 -18.55 -47.22 30.75
CA SER A 577 -18.12 -48.60 31.04
C SER A 577 -18.71 -49.17 32.33
N LYS A 578 -18.88 -48.32 33.35
CA LYS A 578 -19.37 -48.72 34.67
C LYS A 578 -20.30 -47.71 35.32
N ASN A 579 -19.80 -46.50 35.60
CA ASN A 579 -20.56 -45.41 36.18
C ASN A 579 -20.44 -44.19 35.27
N GLY A 580 -21.53 -43.44 35.10
CA GLY A 580 -21.53 -42.29 34.22
C GLY A 580 -22.54 -41.23 34.60
N THR A 581 -22.12 -39.98 34.51
CA THR A 581 -22.98 -38.80 34.58
C THR A 581 -22.72 -37.98 33.33
N VAL A 582 -23.75 -37.53 32.61
CA VAL A 582 -23.52 -36.71 31.41
C VAL A 582 -23.15 -35.28 31.80
N ILE A 583 -23.95 -34.65 32.67
CA ILE A 583 -23.78 -33.27 33.11
C ILE A 583 -23.61 -33.25 34.62
N ASP A 584 -22.50 -32.69 35.10
CA ASP A 584 -22.31 -32.34 36.51
C ASP A 584 -22.23 -30.81 36.64
N ALA A 585 -23.12 -30.22 37.42
CA ALA A 585 -23.28 -28.77 37.49
C ALA A 585 -23.20 -28.24 38.93
N SER A 586 -22.31 -27.28 39.18
CA SER A 586 -22.15 -26.60 40.46
C SER A 586 -22.34 -25.10 40.30
N SER A 587 -23.38 -24.56 40.96
CA SER A 587 -23.80 -23.15 40.84
C SER A 587 -23.99 -22.69 39.38
N GLY A 588 -24.45 -23.59 38.51
CA GLY A 588 -24.57 -23.37 37.07
C GLY A 588 -26.00 -23.28 36.56
N VAL A 589 -26.13 -23.09 35.26
CA VAL A 589 -27.41 -23.12 34.54
C VAL A 589 -27.35 -24.19 33.45
N VAL A 590 -28.27 -25.14 33.47
CA VAL A 590 -28.39 -26.18 32.43
C VAL A 590 -29.72 -26.01 31.73
N LYS A 591 -29.69 -25.92 30.40
CA LYS A 591 -30.88 -25.83 29.57
C LYS A 591 -30.86 -26.94 28.52
N VAL A 592 -31.96 -27.66 28.38
CA VAL A 592 -32.11 -28.75 27.42
C VAL A 592 -33.45 -28.57 26.71
N PHE A 593 -33.38 -28.34 25.40
CA PHE A 593 -34.54 -28.03 24.55
C PHE A 593 -34.56 -28.93 23.33
N ASP A 594 -35.74 -29.47 23.00
CA ASP A 594 -35.99 -30.20 21.76
C ASP A 594 -34.97 -31.33 21.48
N SER A 595 -34.43 -31.95 22.53
CA SER A 595 -33.26 -32.84 22.43
C SER A 595 -33.59 -34.28 22.75
N ILE A 596 -32.83 -35.21 22.16
CA ILE A 596 -32.93 -36.65 22.40
C ILE A 596 -31.66 -37.12 23.08
N VAL A 597 -31.81 -37.79 24.22
CA VAL A 597 -30.71 -38.23 25.07
C VAL A 597 -30.86 -39.71 25.43
N SER A 598 -29.78 -40.47 25.28
CA SER A 598 -29.63 -41.84 25.76
C SER A 598 -28.36 -41.97 26.59
N VAL A 599 -28.49 -42.47 27.83
CA VAL A 599 -27.37 -42.68 28.74
C VAL A 599 -27.36 -44.12 29.22
N ASN A 600 -26.29 -44.86 28.93
CA ASN A 600 -26.14 -46.25 29.35
C ASN A 600 -24.89 -46.42 30.22
N ALA A 601 -25.01 -47.22 31.28
CA ALA A 601 -23.88 -47.67 32.08
C ALA A 601 -24.20 -49.04 32.70
N VAL A 602 -23.21 -49.72 33.27
CA VAL A 602 -23.45 -51.02 33.94
C VAL A 602 -24.02 -50.82 35.34
N ALA A 603 -23.40 -49.99 36.18
CA ALA A 603 -23.70 -49.88 37.60
C ALA A 603 -24.51 -48.61 37.95
N TYR A 604 -24.09 -47.44 37.46
CA TYR A 604 -24.76 -46.18 37.71
C TYR A 604 -24.83 -45.30 36.45
N SER A 605 -26.02 -44.83 36.09
CA SER A 605 -26.18 -43.82 35.05
C SER A 605 -26.99 -42.62 35.53
N SER A 606 -26.50 -41.43 35.22
CA SER A 606 -27.19 -40.17 35.43
C SER A 606 -27.13 -39.27 34.21
N PHE A 607 -28.23 -38.60 33.87
CA PHE A 607 -28.17 -37.53 32.88
C PHE A 607 -27.63 -36.24 33.53
N ILE A 608 -28.26 -35.73 34.58
CA ILE A 608 -27.82 -34.52 35.30
C ILE A 608 -27.60 -34.81 36.78
N SER A 609 -26.42 -34.46 37.27
CA SER A 609 -26.10 -34.24 38.69
C SER A 609 -25.91 -32.75 38.92
N SER A 610 -26.52 -32.19 39.96
CA SER A 610 -26.41 -30.76 40.21
C SER A 610 -26.39 -30.37 41.69
N LEU A 611 -25.63 -29.31 41.96
CA LEU A 611 -25.52 -28.63 43.25
C LEU A 611 -25.82 -27.14 43.07
N ASN A 612 -26.82 -26.63 43.80
CA ASN A 612 -27.20 -25.21 43.82
C ASN A 612 -27.36 -24.59 42.41
N SER A 613 -27.94 -25.33 41.48
CA SER A 613 -27.99 -24.96 40.06
C SER A 613 -29.44 -24.75 39.58
N TYR A 614 -29.59 -24.11 38.42
CA TYR A 614 -30.88 -23.90 37.76
C TYR A 614 -30.98 -24.79 36.52
N LEU A 615 -31.92 -25.72 36.51
CA LEU A 615 -32.13 -26.66 35.41
C LEU A 615 -33.43 -26.32 34.69
N ILE A 616 -33.38 -26.24 33.36
CA ILE A 616 -34.56 -26.11 32.48
C ILE A 616 -34.51 -27.22 31.46
N ILE A 617 -35.50 -28.10 31.48
CA ILE A 617 -35.61 -29.21 30.54
C ILE A 617 -36.98 -29.14 29.91
N LYS A 618 -37.04 -28.96 28.59
CA LYS A 618 -38.30 -28.77 27.90
C LYS A 618 -38.33 -29.46 26.55
N ASP A 619 -39.51 -29.99 26.19
CA ASP A 619 -39.81 -30.58 24.88
C ASP A 619 -38.80 -31.68 24.46
N SER A 620 -38.23 -32.41 25.43
CA SER A 620 -37.11 -33.32 25.21
C SER A 620 -37.42 -34.78 25.57
N VAL A 621 -36.66 -35.72 25.00
CA VAL A 621 -36.75 -37.16 25.27
C VAL A 621 -35.45 -37.64 25.92
N ILE A 622 -35.50 -38.09 27.16
CA ILE A 622 -34.30 -38.49 27.92
C ILE A 622 -34.47 -39.89 28.47
N ASN A 623 -33.55 -40.79 28.10
CA ASN A 623 -33.53 -42.18 28.55
C ASN A 623 -32.23 -42.47 29.29
N THR A 624 -32.32 -43.05 30.48
CA THR A 624 -31.16 -43.53 31.25
C THR A 624 -31.30 -45.02 31.59
N SER A 625 -30.20 -45.77 31.52
CA SER A 625 -30.17 -47.22 31.74
C SER A 625 -28.92 -47.66 32.50
N ALA A 626 -29.09 -48.41 33.60
CA ALA A 626 -28.02 -49.02 34.42
C ALA A 626 -28.63 -49.87 35.55
N ASP A 627 -27.84 -50.60 36.34
CA ASP A 627 -28.36 -51.24 37.57
C ASP A 627 -29.01 -50.22 38.53
N THR A 628 -28.37 -49.06 38.71
CA THR A 628 -28.92 -47.87 39.37
C THR A 628 -29.00 -46.71 38.39
N SER A 629 -30.18 -46.13 38.17
CA SER A 629 -30.29 -45.07 37.15
C SER A 629 -31.21 -43.93 37.58
N VAL A 630 -30.77 -42.69 37.32
CA VAL A 630 -31.48 -41.46 37.67
C VAL A 630 -31.44 -40.50 36.49
N VAL A 631 -32.54 -39.84 36.13
CA VAL A 631 -32.45 -38.80 35.09
C VAL A 631 -31.89 -37.51 35.68
N ILE A 632 -32.46 -37.03 36.78
CA ILE A 632 -32.08 -35.76 37.41
C ILE A 632 -31.78 -35.98 38.89
N SER A 633 -30.58 -35.66 39.33
CA SER A 633 -30.24 -35.53 40.75
C SER A 633 -29.92 -34.07 41.05
N ALA A 634 -30.71 -33.44 41.93
CA ALA A 634 -30.58 -32.02 42.25
C ALA A 634 -30.48 -31.80 43.76
N THR A 635 -29.36 -31.21 44.19
CA THR A 635 -29.09 -30.82 45.56
C THR A 635 -29.11 -29.29 45.65
N GLN A 636 -30.13 -28.70 46.27
CA GLN A 636 -30.37 -27.26 46.27
C GLN A 636 -30.59 -26.69 44.85
N GLY A 637 -31.16 -25.48 44.74
CA GLY A 637 -31.47 -24.85 43.45
C GLY A 637 -32.86 -25.22 42.90
N ASN A 638 -33.00 -25.16 41.57
CA ASN A 638 -34.28 -25.18 40.87
C ASN A 638 -34.26 -26.16 39.69
N VAL A 639 -35.36 -26.87 39.49
CA VAL A 639 -35.59 -27.77 38.35
C VAL A 639 -36.94 -27.45 37.72
N ASP A 640 -36.93 -26.93 36.49
CA ASP A 640 -38.11 -26.74 35.67
C ASP A 640 -38.13 -27.82 34.57
N SER A 641 -39.04 -28.78 34.67
CA SER A 641 -39.19 -29.86 33.69
C SER A 641 -40.57 -29.78 33.06
N ILE A 642 -40.64 -29.43 31.77
CA ILE A 642 -41.90 -29.14 31.07
C ILE A 642 -42.02 -29.94 29.78
N ASN A 643 -43.12 -30.70 29.61
CA ASN A 643 -43.45 -31.39 28.36
C ASN A 643 -42.35 -32.34 27.85
N ASN A 644 -41.73 -33.12 28.74
CA ASN A 644 -40.67 -34.07 28.39
C ASN A 644 -41.17 -35.52 28.41
N GLN A 645 -40.44 -36.41 27.73
CA GLN A 645 -40.52 -37.85 27.95
C GLN A 645 -39.27 -38.32 28.69
N LEU A 646 -39.43 -38.76 29.94
CA LEU A 646 -38.32 -39.17 30.80
C LEU A 646 -38.44 -40.67 31.10
N LYS A 647 -37.42 -41.45 30.75
CA LYS A 647 -37.40 -42.90 30.93
C LYS A 647 -36.21 -43.36 31.75
N VAL A 648 -36.46 -44.28 32.66
CA VAL A 648 -35.44 -45.04 33.39
C VAL A 648 -35.60 -46.53 33.14
N SER A 649 -34.51 -47.23 32.83
CA SER A 649 -34.46 -48.70 32.72
C SER A 649 -33.40 -49.24 33.69
N ALA A 650 -33.81 -49.80 34.83
CA ALA A 650 -32.87 -50.14 35.90
C ALA A 650 -33.33 -51.23 36.86
N ARG A 651 -32.45 -51.74 37.73
CA ARG A 651 -32.89 -52.53 38.90
C ARG A 651 -33.48 -51.64 39.99
N THR A 652 -32.86 -50.47 40.18
CA THR A 652 -33.30 -49.41 41.08
C THR A 652 -33.16 -48.08 40.33
N GLY A 653 -34.17 -47.22 40.33
CA GLY A 653 -34.01 -45.95 39.62
C GLY A 653 -35.21 -45.03 39.76
N ARG A 654 -35.01 -43.75 39.44
CA ARG A 654 -36.01 -42.68 39.58
C ARG A 654 -35.86 -41.65 38.47
N ILE A 655 -36.95 -40.97 38.13
CA ILE A 655 -36.88 -39.85 37.19
C ILE A 655 -36.08 -38.71 37.82
N ALA A 656 -36.45 -38.30 39.04
CA ALA A 656 -35.75 -37.23 39.72
C ALA A 656 -35.57 -37.48 41.22
N GLU A 657 -34.47 -36.97 41.76
CA GLU A 657 -34.17 -36.95 43.18
C GLU A 657 -33.82 -35.52 43.62
N LEU A 658 -34.60 -34.98 44.54
CA LEU A 658 -34.50 -33.62 45.03
C LEU A 658 -34.06 -33.62 46.50
N PHE A 659 -32.95 -32.93 46.78
CA PHE A 659 -32.37 -32.76 48.10
C PHE A 659 -32.24 -31.27 48.45
N GLY A 660 -33.25 -30.71 49.12
CA GLY A 660 -33.32 -29.27 49.40
C GLY A 660 -33.56 -28.39 48.16
N ALA A 661 -33.99 -28.98 47.04
CA ALA A 661 -34.22 -28.30 45.77
C ALA A 661 -35.71 -27.98 45.55
N LYS A 662 -35.99 -27.02 44.66
CA LYS A 662 -37.35 -26.71 44.18
C LYS A 662 -37.55 -27.35 42.81
N GLY A 663 -38.51 -28.26 42.69
CA GLY A 663 -38.85 -28.93 41.44
C GLY A 663 -40.25 -28.56 40.97
N ASP A 664 -40.34 -27.98 39.78
CA ASP A 664 -41.58 -27.72 39.05
C ASP A 664 -41.63 -28.65 37.82
N PHE A 665 -42.49 -29.68 37.91
CA PHE A 665 -42.66 -30.69 36.86
C PHE A 665 -44.05 -30.57 36.25
N GLU A 666 -44.13 -30.17 34.97
CA GLU A 666 -45.39 -29.93 34.27
C GLU A 666 -45.49 -30.71 32.95
N ARG A 667 -46.62 -31.40 32.72
CA ARG A 667 -46.95 -32.07 31.45
C ARG A 667 -45.91 -33.08 30.97
N ASN A 668 -45.15 -33.69 31.88
CA ASN A 668 -44.18 -34.71 31.53
C ASN A 668 -44.83 -36.11 31.41
N VAL A 669 -44.19 -36.97 30.62
CA VAL A 669 -44.51 -38.40 30.52
C VAL A 669 -43.36 -39.18 31.13
N TYR A 670 -43.63 -39.93 32.18
CA TYR A 670 -42.64 -40.74 32.86
C TYR A 670 -42.77 -42.23 32.49
N LYS A 671 -41.63 -42.90 32.30
CA LYS A 671 -41.56 -44.34 32.00
C LYS A 671 -40.51 -45.00 32.88
N CYS A 672 -40.87 -46.05 33.60
CA CYS A 672 -39.94 -46.79 34.45
C CYS A 672 -39.99 -48.28 34.16
N GLN A 673 -38.87 -48.86 33.73
CA GLN A 673 -38.72 -50.29 33.50
C GLN A 673 -37.88 -50.89 34.62
N LEU A 674 -38.54 -51.38 35.68
CA LEU A 674 -37.92 -52.02 36.84
C LEU A 674 -38.32 -53.50 36.93
N PRO A 675 -37.42 -54.42 37.34
CA PRO A 675 -37.76 -55.83 37.57
C PRO A 675 -38.85 -56.05 38.62
N LYS A 676 -38.93 -55.16 39.62
CA LYS A 676 -39.99 -55.11 40.63
C LYS A 676 -40.08 -53.70 41.18
N THR A 677 -41.26 -53.09 41.09
CA THR A 677 -41.53 -51.79 41.72
C THR A 677 -41.72 -51.98 43.23
N PRO A 678 -40.86 -51.39 44.08
CA PRO A 678 -41.03 -51.47 45.53
C PRO A 678 -42.34 -50.85 45.98
N GLU A 679 -42.90 -51.34 47.08
CA GLU A 679 -44.03 -50.69 47.75
C GLU A 679 -43.61 -49.28 48.23
N GLY A 680 -44.39 -48.26 47.91
CA GLY A 680 -44.05 -46.85 48.22
C GLY A 680 -43.05 -46.19 47.27
N PHE A 681 -42.78 -46.80 46.10
CA PHE A 681 -41.98 -46.18 45.05
C PHE A 681 -42.61 -44.90 44.51
N VAL A 682 -41.79 -43.88 44.29
CA VAL A 682 -42.17 -42.60 43.68
C VAL A 682 -41.24 -42.29 42.52
N MET A 683 -41.82 -41.80 41.43
CA MET A 683 -41.08 -41.43 40.22
C MET A 683 -40.14 -40.25 40.48
N ILE A 684 -40.61 -39.30 41.29
CA ILE A 684 -39.83 -38.16 41.79
C ILE A 684 -39.73 -38.28 43.31
N PHE A 685 -38.51 -38.39 43.80
CA PHE A 685 -38.25 -38.35 45.22
C PHE A 685 -37.89 -36.93 45.65
N ALA A 686 -38.58 -36.43 46.67
CA ALA A 686 -38.28 -35.15 47.30
C ALA A 686 -38.07 -35.38 48.80
N ASN A 687 -36.92 -34.98 49.33
CA ASN A 687 -36.70 -35.04 50.78
C ASN A 687 -37.53 -33.95 51.51
N LYS A 688 -37.57 -34.00 52.85
CA LYS A 688 -38.33 -33.07 53.69
C LYS A 688 -38.01 -31.58 53.48
N ASP A 689 -36.83 -31.27 52.95
CA ASP A 689 -36.33 -29.91 52.77
C ASP A 689 -36.55 -29.41 51.32
N SER A 690 -37.11 -30.26 50.45
CA SER A 690 -37.40 -29.95 49.06
C SER A 690 -38.84 -29.47 48.87
N VAL A 691 -39.07 -28.68 47.82
CA VAL A 691 -40.40 -28.27 47.37
C VAL A 691 -40.67 -28.93 46.02
N LEU A 692 -41.72 -29.72 45.92
CA LEU A 692 -42.11 -30.39 44.68
C LEU A 692 -43.52 -29.92 44.27
N LYS A 693 -43.64 -29.46 43.03
CA LYS A 693 -44.90 -29.15 42.36
C LYS A 693 -45.02 -30.01 41.12
N GLU A 694 -46.15 -30.70 41.01
CA GLU A 694 -46.47 -31.53 39.86
C GLU A 694 -47.81 -31.07 39.26
N LEU A 695 -47.85 -30.89 37.93
CA LEU A 695 -49.05 -30.47 37.20
C LEU A 695 -49.17 -31.25 35.89
N ASP A 696 -50.29 -31.95 35.70
CA ASP A 696 -50.62 -32.68 34.46
C ASP A 696 -49.54 -33.68 33.98
N ASN A 697 -48.71 -34.22 34.89
CA ASN A 697 -47.78 -35.30 34.57
C ASN A 697 -48.52 -36.62 34.42
N SER A 698 -48.00 -37.53 33.58
CA SER A 698 -48.57 -38.86 33.37
C SER A 698 -47.52 -39.96 33.50
N ASP A 699 -47.92 -41.06 34.12
CA ASP A 699 -47.13 -42.28 34.23
C ASP A 699 -47.63 -43.29 33.19
N TYR A 700 -46.71 -43.83 32.38
CA TYR A 700 -46.96 -45.06 31.62
C TYR A 700 -46.24 -46.21 32.34
N ALA A 701 -47.01 -47.02 33.05
CA ALA A 701 -46.57 -48.36 33.42
C ALA A 701 -46.91 -49.30 32.26
N ASP A 702 -45.88 -49.87 31.62
CA ASP A 702 -46.07 -51.05 30.76
C ASP A 702 -46.20 -52.31 31.62
#